data_AF-A0A2E6TDQ2-F1
#
_entry.id   AF-A0A2E6TDQ2-F1
#
_cell.length_a   1.000
_cell.length_b   1.000
_cell.length_c   1.000
_cell.angle_alpha   90.00
_cell.angle_beta   90.00
_cell.angle_gamma   90.00
#
_symmetry.space_group_name_H-M   'P 1'
#
loop_
_entity.id
_entity.type
_entity.pdbx_description
1 polymer ?
#
loop_
_entity_poly.entity_id
_entity_poly.type
_entity_poly.pdbx_seq_one_letter_code
_entity_poly.pdbx_strand_id
1 'polypeptide(L)'
;MRGSYVRDGLLLAVAFVLLLVGLATPAFFRAVSPEALKSLGEDSPGLYEEADKLVGNSKVGAYEMLKRLDIPKSDELDKRMDNILSNGEIDQTIGSLAGTASAFDIANFETYFKGLDPFNQAKGRNTAFFVFNHAYRQGHFDKELESKGTENVTQILKSVPRDDRPGAFIVDLLNDPLVLNNSGVKIIEIQHTRIHKYKEGGKSVEEKVRDFPSFVGRRIALSVAKLPITGDGQKDLDTITAACRSKARQQLEREGLEIERFVLSKIQKNSDDNQTEITLTPQNATVSSTLTGSALREVASNFQELTVGSIDKDAYRVVVIGGILGPEGKVELHGRWMPFPMLKPTMLGTAMFVQMSKLDGGDDPGRELGTLSTKMLQGDLYSKERLRVAYWSLYQLASRLNWGQMAEVLGSCSNLQAIDDLATLVRLAHGRTSELASKLKQLKTDSSESAQSERVSLERLLKEARNDSEIDVATVYAASLLCDDPSAVLHYIRSYPASGEEKEARALADLRFAIAQGKESLNYLLELGLPVYEPGVAMSTLSGLFPVVGGDGLVRLSHSYRKTAFFLKGLAFATSFMLVTMALAGILPEANYRHGLKARKSLRFCRNLTCGAFGSLLVFLCLEPALLQPSFEAHSRAGFNFSLANLIPMGSSQDMTEDNLTLVTALVAGGFLLMQIIIYVFCLMRISEVRKQSGEPGLKLELLDNEDNLFDLGLYVGLGGTVLSLVLLLILDVKQDALIGAYASTLFGIIFVAILKIFHVRPYRNQLLVARAKESKI
;
A
#
# COMPACT_ATOMS: atom_id res chain seq x y z
N MET A 1 -21.45 59.17 -20.30
CA MET A 1 -22.03 57.91 -19.75
C MET A 1 -21.81 56.70 -20.67
N ARG A 2 -22.00 56.77 -22.00
CA ARG A 2 -21.83 55.61 -22.93
C ARG A 2 -20.43 54.95 -22.99
N GLY A 3 -19.34 55.69 -22.75
CA GLY A 3 -17.98 55.14 -22.84
C GLY A 3 -17.53 54.21 -21.69
N SER A 4 -18.15 54.28 -20.50
CA SER A 4 -17.77 53.39 -19.38
C SER A 4 -18.32 51.98 -19.59
N TYR A 5 -19.58 51.86 -20.02
CA TYR A 5 -20.22 50.55 -20.21
C TYR A 5 -19.57 49.71 -21.31
N VAL A 6 -19.04 50.32 -22.38
CA VAL A 6 -18.30 49.61 -23.44
C VAL A 6 -16.97 49.06 -22.90
N ARG A 7 -16.24 49.86 -22.12
CA ARG A 7 -15.00 49.41 -21.47
C ARG A 7 -15.30 48.26 -20.50
N ASP A 8 -16.33 48.41 -19.67
CA ASP A 8 -16.65 47.43 -18.63
C ASP A 8 -17.18 46.12 -19.25
N GLY A 9 -17.91 46.18 -20.38
CA GLY A 9 -18.29 45.02 -21.18
C GLY A 9 -17.10 44.30 -21.83
N LEU A 10 -16.12 45.06 -22.37
CA LEU A 10 -14.89 44.47 -22.92
C LEU A 10 -14.02 43.82 -21.85
N LEU A 11 -13.95 44.41 -20.66
CA LEU A 11 -13.26 43.82 -19.50
C LEU A 11 -13.90 42.49 -19.08
N LEU A 12 -15.24 42.40 -19.08
CA LEU A 12 -15.94 41.14 -18.80
C LEU A 12 -15.69 40.07 -19.86
N ALA A 13 -15.65 40.45 -21.15
CA ALA A 13 -15.32 39.53 -22.24
C ALA A 13 -13.90 38.96 -22.10
N VAL A 14 -12.90 39.83 -21.83
CA VAL A 14 -11.52 39.39 -21.59
C VAL A 14 -11.41 38.53 -20.34
N ALA A 15 -12.12 38.88 -19.26
CA ALA A 15 -12.16 38.09 -18.04
C ALA A 15 -12.73 36.69 -18.27
N PHE A 16 -13.78 36.58 -19.09
CA PHE A 16 -14.39 35.30 -19.46
C PHE A 16 -13.42 34.42 -20.25
N VAL A 17 -12.68 34.99 -21.22
CA VAL A 17 -11.65 34.26 -21.97
C VAL A 17 -10.54 33.75 -21.03
N LEU A 18 -10.05 34.60 -20.12
CA LEU A 18 -9.02 34.19 -19.14
C LEU A 18 -9.52 33.10 -18.18
N LEU A 19 -10.80 33.16 -17.78
CA LEU A 19 -11.43 32.12 -16.97
C LEU A 19 -11.46 30.79 -17.74
N LEU A 20 -11.85 30.82 -19.01
CA LEU A 20 -11.85 29.64 -19.87
C LEU A 20 -10.45 29.05 -20.07
N VAL A 21 -9.43 29.88 -20.27
CA VAL A 21 -8.03 29.43 -20.34
C VAL A 21 -7.59 28.76 -19.04
N GLY A 22 -7.94 29.34 -17.89
CA GLY A 22 -7.65 28.74 -16.58
C GLY A 22 -8.35 27.39 -16.36
N LEU A 23 -9.60 27.26 -16.80
CA LEU A 23 -10.36 26.00 -16.74
C LEU A 23 -9.82 24.96 -17.73
N ALA A 24 -9.40 25.38 -18.92
CA ALA A 24 -8.83 24.52 -19.94
C ALA A 24 -7.42 24.04 -19.62
N THR A 25 -6.73 24.64 -18.63
CA THR A 25 -5.39 24.21 -18.22
C THR A 25 -5.49 22.94 -17.35
N PRO A 26 -5.03 21.77 -17.84
CA PRO A 26 -5.24 20.48 -17.20
C PRO A 26 -4.17 20.20 -16.13
N ALA A 27 -4.05 21.11 -15.16
CA ALA A 27 -3.13 21.02 -14.03
C ALA A 27 -3.91 20.96 -12.71
N PHE A 28 -3.67 19.91 -11.94
CA PHE A 28 -4.32 19.64 -10.65
C PHE A 28 -3.27 19.40 -9.55
N PHE A 29 -3.63 19.68 -8.29
CA PHE A 29 -2.72 19.56 -7.15
C PHE A 29 -2.69 18.12 -6.61
N ARG A 30 -3.86 17.50 -6.41
CA ARG A 30 -3.98 16.13 -5.88
C ARG A 30 -4.39 15.07 -6.91
N ALA A 31 -4.42 15.41 -8.19
CA ALA A 31 -4.80 14.49 -9.25
C ALA A 31 -3.94 14.67 -10.52
N VAL A 32 -3.97 13.67 -11.40
CA VAL A 32 -3.39 13.71 -12.74
C VAL A 32 -4.51 13.94 -13.75
N SER A 33 -4.28 14.80 -14.73
CA SER A 33 -5.29 15.06 -15.77
C SER A 33 -5.36 13.91 -16.79
N PRO A 34 -6.58 13.49 -17.20
CA PRO A 34 -6.73 12.45 -18.20
C PRO A 34 -6.20 12.87 -19.57
N GLU A 35 -6.24 14.17 -19.91
CA GLU A 35 -5.70 14.70 -21.16
C GLU A 35 -4.16 14.63 -21.20
N ALA A 36 -3.49 14.84 -20.07
CA ALA A 36 -2.03 14.70 -19.99
C ALA A 36 -1.62 13.24 -20.20
N LEU A 37 -2.32 12.30 -19.55
CA LEU A 37 -2.11 10.87 -19.74
C LEU A 37 -2.32 10.44 -21.19
N LYS A 38 -3.39 10.92 -21.82
CA LYS A 38 -3.65 10.66 -23.24
C LYS A 38 -2.52 11.19 -24.14
N SER A 39 -2.07 12.43 -23.93
CA SER A 39 -1.01 13.03 -24.75
C SER A 39 0.35 12.33 -24.61
N LEU A 40 0.67 11.82 -23.42
CA LEU A 40 1.88 11.03 -23.18
C LEU A 40 1.74 9.60 -23.76
N GLY A 41 0.52 9.07 -23.75
CA GLY A 41 0.21 7.76 -24.31
C GLY A 41 0.34 7.70 -25.83
N GLU A 42 0.01 8.77 -26.55
CA GLU A 42 -0.07 8.82 -28.02
C GLU A 42 1.23 8.41 -28.75
N ASP A 43 2.39 8.69 -28.18
CA ASP A 43 3.70 8.35 -28.76
C ASP A 43 4.30 7.03 -28.21
N SER A 44 3.65 6.40 -27.23
CA SER A 44 4.16 5.24 -26.49
C SER A 44 3.48 3.93 -26.91
N PRO A 45 4.16 2.77 -26.77
CA PRO A 45 3.54 1.49 -27.09
C PRO A 45 2.31 1.25 -26.21
N GLY A 46 1.16 1.15 -26.87
CA GLY A 46 -0.13 0.88 -26.26
C GLY A 46 -0.36 -0.61 -26.01
N LEU A 47 -1.50 -0.92 -25.40
CA LEU A 47 -1.92 -2.30 -25.13
C LEU A 47 -1.99 -3.17 -26.40
N TYR A 48 -2.34 -2.58 -27.55
CA TYR A 48 -2.39 -3.28 -28.83
C TYR A 48 -1.01 -3.72 -29.31
N GLU A 49 0.01 -2.86 -29.23
CA GLU A 49 1.35 -3.19 -29.68
C GLU A 49 1.98 -4.28 -28.81
N GLU A 50 1.73 -4.22 -27.50
CA GLU A 50 2.20 -5.26 -26.59
C GLU A 50 1.47 -6.59 -26.84
N ALA A 51 0.16 -6.55 -27.08
CA ALA A 51 -0.59 -7.74 -27.48
C ALA A 51 -0.11 -8.30 -28.83
N ASP A 52 0.23 -7.45 -29.81
CA ASP A 52 0.79 -7.88 -31.10
C ASP A 52 2.15 -8.55 -30.93
N LYS A 53 3.03 -8.02 -30.06
CA LYS A 53 4.30 -8.69 -29.73
C LYS A 53 4.06 -10.07 -29.10
N LEU A 54 3.11 -10.19 -28.18
CA LEU A 54 2.76 -11.48 -27.55
C LEU A 54 2.19 -12.47 -28.56
N VAL A 55 1.35 -12.01 -29.50
CA VAL A 55 0.84 -12.83 -30.60
C VAL A 55 1.98 -13.27 -31.52
N GLY A 56 2.89 -12.37 -31.89
CA GLY A 56 4.07 -12.67 -32.70
C GLY A 56 5.03 -13.67 -32.04
N ASN A 57 5.16 -13.61 -30.71
CA ASN A 57 5.95 -14.55 -29.91
C ASN A 57 5.19 -15.84 -29.55
N SER A 58 3.97 -16.03 -30.09
CA SER A 58 3.14 -17.20 -29.83
C SER A 58 2.84 -17.40 -28.33
N LYS A 59 2.58 -16.33 -27.58
CA LYS A 59 2.28 -16.35 -26.13
C LYS A 59 0.79 -16.30 -25.85
N VAL A 60 0.10 -17.41 -26.15
CA VAL A 60 -1.38 -17.52 -26.08
C VAL A 60 -1.95 -17.11 -24.72
N GLY A 61 -1.41 -17.61 -23.61
CA GLY A 61 -1.95 -17.39 -22.27
C GLY A 61 -1.77 -15.95 -21.79
N ALA A 62 -0.65 -15.30 -22.15
CA ALA A 62 -0.42 -13.90 -21.84
C ALA A 62 -1.37 -12.99 -22.64
N TYR A 63 -1.57 -13.30 -23.93
CA TYR A 63 -2.53 -12.61 -24.79
C TYR A 63 -3.97 -12.76 -24.27
N GLU A 64 -4.40 -13.95 -23.85
CA GLU A 64 -5.72 -14.18 -23.25
C GLU A 64 -5.99 -13.33 -22.01
N MET A 65 -4.95 -13.01 -21.21
CA MET A 65 -5.09 -12.10 -20.07
C MET A 65 -5.31 -10.65 -20.54
N LEU A 66 -4.52 -10.17 -21.49
CA LEU A 66 -4.68 -8.80 -22.02
C LEU A 66 -6.02 -8.63 -22.74
N LYS A 67 -6.51 -9.67 -23.43
CA LYS A 67 -7.79 -9.65 -24.14
C LYS A 67 -8.98 -9.27 -23.25
N ARG A 68 -8.88 -9.55 -21.94
CA ARG A 68 -9.93 -9.20 -20.95
C ARG A 68 -10.05 -7.70 -20.68
N LEU A 69 -9.12 -6.89 -21.16
CA LEU A 69 -9.07 -5.43 -20.98
C LEU A 69 -9.58 -4.65 -22.20
N ASP A 70 -10.39 -5.28 -23.07
CA ASP A 70 -10.99 -4.66 -24.27
C ASP A 70 -9.97 -3.95 -25.19
N ILE A 71 -9.05 -4.75 -25.76
CA ILE A 71 -8.02 -4.26 -26.68
C ILE A 71 -8.66 -3.77 -28.00
N PRO A 72 -8.28 -2.60 -28.53
CA PRO A 72 -8.74 -2.16 -29.85
C PRO A 72 -8.29 -3.14 -30.95
N LYS A 73 -9.16 -3.45 -31.91
CA LYS A 73 -8.89 -4.40 -33.01
C LYS A 73 -8.52 -5.84 -32.56
N SER A 74 -9.06 -6.29 -31.43
CA SER A 74 -8.88 -7.67 -30.94
C SER A 74 -9.21 -8.74 -31.98
N ASP A 75 -10.23 -8.54 -32.82
CA ASP A 75 -10.62 -9.50 -33.89
C ASP A 75 -9.50 -9.79 -34.91
N GLU A 76 -8.62 -8.81 -35.17
CA GLU A 76 -7.49 -8.99 -36.10
C GLU A 76 -6.38 -9.82 -35.46
N LEU A 77 -6.08 -9.54 -34.19
CA LEU A 77 -5.10 -10.29 -33.41
C LEU A 77 -5.56 -11.73 -33.16
N ASP A 78 -6.87 -11.94 -32.92
CA ASP A 78 -7.47 -13.26 -32.77
C ASP A 78 -7.27 -14.10 -34.05
N LYS A 79 -7.59 -13.54 -35.23
CA LYS A 79 -7.36 -14.25 -36.51
C LYS A 79 -5.89 -14.57 -36.74
N ARG A 80 -4.98 -13.67 -36.37
CA ARG A 80 -3.54 -13.92 -36.47
C ARG A 80 -3.08 -15.02 -35.53
N MET A 81 -3.57 -15.02 -34.28
CA MET A 81 -3.30 -16.09 -33.32
C MET A 81 -3.85 -17.43 -33.81
N ASP A 82 -5.09 -17.47 -34.31
CA ASP A 82 -5.71 -18.68 -34.87
C ASP A 82 -4.94 -19.22 -36.08
N ASN A 83 -4.42 -18.34 -36.94
CA ASN A 83 -3.55 -18.72 -38.05
C ASN A 83 -2.22 -19.31 -37.57
N ILE A 84 -1.62 -18.76 -36.51
CA ILE A 84 -0.39 -19.31 -35.91
C ILE A 84 -0.66 -20.70 -35.31
N LEU A 85 -1.79 -20.84 -34.61
CA LEU A 85 -2.21 -22.10 -33.99
C LEU A 85 -2.59 -23.19 -35.01
N SER A 86 -3.10 -22.82 -36.17
CA SER A 86 -3.47 -23.76 -37.25
C SER A 86 -2.32 -24.13 -38.18
N ASN A 87 -1.34 -23.24 -38.35
CA ASN A 87 -0.14 -23.50 -39.16
C ASN A 87 0.96 -24.26 -38.39
N GLY A 88 1.00 -24.17 -37.06
CA GLY A 88 1.90 -24.99 -36.26
C GLY A 88 1.44 -26.44 -36.24
N GLU A 89 2.33 -27.41 -36.53
CA GLU A 89 2.14 -28.85 -36.24
C GLU A 89 2.18 -29.13 -34.72
N ILE A 90 1.58 -28.24 -33.93
CA ILE A 90 1.60 -28.23 -32.48
C ILE A 90 0.24 -28.72 -32.02
N ASP A 91 0.21 -29.70 -31.12
CA ASP A 91 -1.02 -30.16 -30.50
C ASP A 91 -1.69 -28.98 -29.77
N GLN A 92 -2.84 -28.53 -30.29
CA GLN A 92 -3.61 -27.40 -29.76
C GLN A 92 -3.97 -27.59 -28.29
N THR A 93 -4.06 -28.84 -27.82
CA THR A 93 -4.32 -29.16 -26.41
C THR A 93 -3.12 -28.86 -25.50
N ILE A 94 -1.89 -29.03 -25.98
CA ILE A 94 -0.67 -28.75 -25.23
C ILE A 94 -0.38 -27.24 -25.24
N GLY A 95 -0.59 -26.57 -26.37
CA GLY A 95 -0.38 -25.12 -26.47
C GLY A 95 -1.33 -24.30 -25.58
N SER A 96 -2.60 -24.69 -25.52
CA SER A 96 -3.59 -24.07 -24.61
C SER A 96 -3.30 -24.38 -23.13
N LEU A 97 -2.78 -25.56 -22.84
CA LEU A 97 -2.40 -25.97 -21.48
C LEU A 97 -1.15 -25.23 -20.98
N ALA A 98 -0.12 -25.15 -21.81
CA ALA A 98 1.11 -24.42 -21.51
C ALA A 98 0.88 -22.90 -21.51
N GLY A 99 -0.18 -22.43 -22.19
CA GLY A 99 -0.42 -20.99 -22.38
C GLY A 99 0.58 -20.37 -23.36
N THR A 100 1.13 -21.16 -24.27
CA THR A 100 2.04 -20.71 -25.33
C THR A 100 1.94 -21.66 -26.52
N ALA A 101 2.09 -21.11 -27.71
CA ALA A 101 2.23 -21.79 -28.99
C ALA A 101 3.66 -21.69 -29.54
N SER A 102 4.63 -21.24 -28.73
CA SER A 102 6.04 -21.19 -29.12
C SER A 102 6.60 -22.61 -29.14
N ALA A 103 7.08 -23.07 -30.28
CA ALA A 103 7.65 -24.42 -30.44
C ALA A 103 8.79 -24.68 -29.44
N PHE A 104 9.60 -23.67 -29.11
CA PHE A 104 10.67 -23.78 -28.11
C PHE A 104 10.13 -23.98 -26.70
N ASP A 105 9.15 -23.17 -26.29
CA ASP A 105 8.58 -23.26 -24.96
C ASP A 105 7.73 -24.54 -24.78
N ILE A 106 7.08 -25.02 -25.85
CA ILE A 106 6.35 -26.29 -25.86
C ILE A 106 7.30 -27.48 -25.79
N ALA A 107 8.38 -27.50 -26.58
CA ALA A 107 9.37 -28.57 -26.51
C ALA A 107 9.97 -28.67 -25.10
N ASN A 108 10.25 -27.52 -24.48
CA ASN A 108 10.67 -27.43 -23.09
C ASN A 108 9.57 -27.94 -22.13
N PHE A 109 8.34 -27.48 -22.29
CA PHE A 109 7.20 -27.93 -21.47
C PHE A 109 6.98 -29.44 -21.55
N GLU A 110 7.05 -30.03 -22.74
CA GLU A 110 6.92 -31.47 -22.96
C GLU A 110 8.09 -32.24 -22.35
N THR A 111 9.32 -31.77 -22.54
CA THR A 111 10.52 -32.37 -21.97
C THR A 111 10.41 -32.49 -20.45
N TYR A 112 10.01 -31.40 -19.78
CA TYR A 112 10.01 -31.33 -18.33
C TYR A 112 8.72 -31.85 -17.67
N PHE A 113 7.55 -31.62 -18.27
CA PHE A 113 6.26 -31.91 -17.62
C PHE A 113 5.46 -33.05 -18.24
N LYS A 114 5.73 -33.42 -19.50
CA LYS A 114 5.00 -34.48 -20.22
C LYS A 114 3.48 -34.31 -20.23
N GLY A 115 2.98 -33.09 -20.05
CA GLY A 115 1.55 -32.74 -20.05
C GLY A 115 0.91 -32.56 -18.67
N LEU A 116 -0.43 -32.48 -18.65
CA LEU A 116 -1.26 -32.40 -17.45
C LEU A 116 -1.96 -33.73 -17.21
N ASP A 117 -2.24 -34.04 -15.95
CA ASP A 117 -3.10 -35.17 -15.57
C ASP A 117 -4.47 -35.08 -16.30
N PRO A 118 -4.93 -36.15 -16.99
CA PRO A 118 -6.24 -36.20 -17.64
C PRO A 118 -7.40 -35.77 -16.74
N PHE A 119 -7.31 -36.05 -15.43
CA PHE A 119 -8.32 -35.64 -14.46
C PHE A 119 -8.42 -34.12 -14.28
N ASN A 120 -7.27 -33.43 -14.26
CA ASN A 120 -7.23 -31.97 -14.11
C ASN A 120 -7.59 -31.28 -15.43
N GLN A 121 -7.20 -31.87 -16.56
CA GLN A 121 -7.57 -31.42 -17.89
C GLN A 121 -9.09 -31.46 -18.09
N ALA A 122 -9.76 -32.57 -17.71
CA ALA A 122 -11.22 -32.70 -17.79
C ALA A 122 -11.98 -31.68 -16.92
N LYS A 123 -11.33 -31.08 -15.91
CA LYS A 123 -11.89 -30.02 -15.05
C LYS A 123 -11.48 -28.61 -15.47
N GLY A 124 -10.77 -28.45 -16.59
CA GLY A 124 -10.25 -27.16 -17.07
C GLY A 124 -9.25 -26.51 -16.12
N ARG A 125 -8.51 -27.29 -15.33
CA ARG A 125 -7.56 -26.78 -14.33
C ARG A 125 -6.15 -26.73 -14.91
N ASN A 126 -5.82 -25.64 -15.57
CA ASN A 126 -4.56 -25.49 -16.32
C ASN A 126 -3.50 -24.65 -15.59
N THR A 127 -3.66 -24.41 -14.28
CA THR A 127 -2.71 -23.59 -13.52
C THR A 127 -1.35 -24.26 -13.39
N ALA A 128 -0.29 -23.47 -13.35
CA ALA A 128 1.10 -23.93 -13.34
C ALA A 128 1.38 -24.93 -12.21
N PHE A 129 0.73 -24.74 -11.04
CA PHE A 129 0.89 -25.64 -9.91
C PHE A 129 0.45 -27.09 -10.22
N PHE A 130 -0.65 -27.29 -10.97
CA PHE A 130 -1.08 -28.65 -11.31
C PHE A 130 -0.13 -29.34 -12.27
N VAL A 131 0.49 -28.58 -13.18
CA VAL A 131 1.55 -29.05 -14.07
C VAL A 131 2.77 -29.49 -13.24
N PHE A 132 3.23 -28.64 -12.30
CA PHE A 132 4.36 -28.96 -11.43
C PHE A 132 4.08 -30.20 -10.57
N ASN A 133 2.87 -30.31 -10.01
CA ASN A 133 2.50 -31.44 -9.17
C ASN A 133 2.40 -32.73 -9.97
N HIS A 134 1.91 -32.67 -11.22
CA HIS A 134 1.88 -33.82 -12.11
C HIS A 134 3.30 -34.33 -12.43
N ALA A 135 4.19 -33.42 -12.84
CA ALA A 135 5.58 -33.76 -13.15
C ALA A 135 6.34 -34.31 -11.95
N TYR A 136 6.13 -33.73 -10.77
CA TYR A 136 6.67 -34.26 -9.52
C TYR A 136 6.22 -35.70 -9.25
N ARG A 137 4.92 -36.00 -9.41
CA ARG A 137 4.38 -37.35 -9.19
C ARG A 137 4.97 -38.40 -10.15
N GLN A 138 5.36 -38.00 -11.36
CA GLN A 138 6.01 -38.90 -12.31
C GLN A 138 7.46 -39.24 -11.95
N GLY A 139 8.11 -38.46 -11.07
CA GLY A 139 9.48 -38.73 -10.58
C GLY A 139 10.59 -38.64 -11.64
N HIS A 140 10.25 -38.27 -12.88
CA HIS A 140 11.19 -38.06 -13.98
C HIS A 140 11.88 -36.69 -13.87
N PHE A 141 11.11 -35.69 -13.45
CA PHE A 141 11.51 -34.28 -13.42
C PHE A 141 12.72 -34.03 -12.50
N ASP A 142 12.73 -34.64 -11.31
CA ASP A 142 13.84 -34.55 -10.35
C ASP A 142 15.16 -35.05 -10.96
N LYS A 143 15.12 -36.19 -11.65
CA LYS A 143 16.32 -36.82 -12.25
C LYS A 143 16.88 -36.00 -13.41
N GLU A 144 16.01 -35.39 -14.20
CA GLU A 144 16.43 -34.61 -15.35
C GLU A 144 17.11 -33.30 -14.92
N LEU A 145 16.54 -32.61 -13.93
CA LEU A 145 17.15 -31.40 -13.34
C LEU A 145 18.47 -31.70 -12.62
N GLU A 146 18.61 -32.86 -11.97
CA GLU A 146 19.88 -33.28 -11.37
C GLU A 146 20.97 -33.56 -12.43
N SER A 147 20.59 -34.02 -13.62
CA SER A 147 21.53 -34.36 -14.70
C SER A 147 21.98 -33.17 -15.55
N LYS A 148 21.10 -32.18 -15.76
CA LYS A 148 21.32 -31.04 -16.66
C LYS A 148 21.36 -29.67 -15.94
N GLY A 149 21.12 -29.65 -14.63
CA GLY A 149 20.96 -28.42 -13.85
C GLY A 149 22.25 -27.62 -13.66
N THR A 150 22.14 -26.30 -13.65
CA THR A 150 23.21 -25.40 -13.22
C THR A 150 23.50 -25.55 -11.71
N GLU A 151 24.66 -25.08 -11.24
CA GLU A 151 25.02 -25.14 -9.81
C GLU A 151 23.93 -24.55 -8.92
N ASN A 152 23.37 -23.38 -9.29
CA ASN A 152 22.26 -22.74 -8.59
C ASN A 152 21.02 -23.64 -8.48
N VAL A 153 20.66 -24.33 -9.56
CA VAL A 153 19.54 -25.28 -9.59
C VAL A 153 19.78 -26.45 -8.64
N THR A 154 21.00 -27.00 -8.64
CA THR A 154 21.33 -28.09 -7.70
C THR A 154 21.28 -27.64 -6.23
N GLN A 155 21.67 -26.40 -5.93
CA GLN A 155 21.57 -25.84 -4.59
C GLN A 155 20.11 -25.63 -4.18
N ILE A 156 19.27 -25.13 -5.09
CA ILE A 156 17.81 -24.98 -4.86
C ILE A 156 17.18 -26.34 -4.55
N LEU A 157 17.52 -27.40 -5.28
CA LEU A 157 16.99 -28.75 -5.05
C LEU A 157 17.46 -29.38 -3.74
N LYS A 158 18.71 -29.11 -3.34
CA LYS A 158 19.28 -29.56 -2.07
C LYS A 158 18.79 -28.76 -0.87
N SER A 159 18.29 -27.54 -1.11
CA SER A 159 17.85 -26.61 -0.07
C SER A 159 16.71 -27.17 0.81
N VAL A 160 15.82 -28.00 0.27
CA VAL A 160 14.64 -28.45 1.04
C VAL A 160 14.98 -29.60 2.01
N PRO A 161 14.84 -29.39 3.34
CA PRO A 161 15.15 -30.41 4.32
C PRO A 161 14.14 -31.56 4.25
N ARG A 162 14.62 -32.76 3.88
CA ARG A 162 13.80 -33.99 3.87
C ARG A 162 13.43 -34.42 5.29
N ASP A 163 14.40 -34.37 6.22
CA ASP A 163 14.29 -34.97 7.55
C ASP A 163 14.45 -33.99 8.74
N ASP A 164 14.73 -32.70 8.50
CA ASP A 164 15.13 -31.72 9.54
C ASP A 164 14.16 -30.52 9.66
N ARG A 165 12.86 -30.80 9.53
CA ARG A 165 11.84 -29.76 9.68
C ARG A 165 11.67 -29.39 11.16
N PRO A 166 11.71 -28.08 11.53
CA PRO A 166 11.41 -27.65 12.89
C PRO A 166 10.13 -28.30 13.42
N GLY A 167 9.04 -28.27 12.64
CA GLY A 167 7.76 -28.83 13.08
C GLY A 167 7.72 -30.35 13.28
N ALA A 168 8.60 -31.13 12.64
CA ALA A 168 8.57 -32.59 12.79
C ALA A 168 9.20 -33.01 14.13
N PHE A 169 10.47 -32.64 14.34
CA PHE A 169 11.14 -32.99 15.59
C PHE A 169 10.63 -32.20 16.80
N ILE A 170 10.11 -30.97 16.62
CA ILE A 170 9.50 -30.20 17.73
C ILE A 170 8.23 -30.91 18.23
N VAL A 171 7.44 -31.53 17.35
CA VAL A 171 6.25 -32.28 17.79
C VAL A 171 6.67 -33.50 18.59
N ASP A 172 7.66 -34.27 18.12
CA ASP A 172 8.17 -35.44 18.83
C ASP A 172 8.81 -35.02 20.18
N LEU A 173 9.56 -33.93 20.19
CA LEU A 173 10.18 -33.34 21.39
C LEU A 173 9.14 -32.88 22.41
N LEU A 174 8.09 -32.20 21.96
CA LEU A 174 7.02 -31.70 22.83
C LEU A 174 6.13 -32.82 23.36
N ASN A 175 6.14 -34.00 22.73
CA ASN A 175 5.42 -35.19 23.18
C ASN A 175 6.26 -36.11 24.08
N ASP A 176 7.56 -35.83 24.25
CA ASP A 176 8.44 -36.63 25.11
C ASP A 176 8.03 -36.49 26.59
N PRO A 177 7.83 -37.60 27.33
CA PRO A 177 7.46 -37.56 28.74
C PRO A 177 8.48 -36.83 29.62
N LEU A 178 9.77 -36.79 29.24
CA LEU A 178 10.81 -36.05 29.96
C LEU A 178 10.60 -34.53 29.85
N VAL A 179 9.98 -34.06 28.76
CA VAL A 179 9.66 -32.65 28.55
C VAL A 179 8.33 -32.28 29.20
N LEU A 180 7.30 -33.12 29.06
CA LEU A 180 5.93 -32.79 29.51
C LEU A 180 5.67 -32.97 31.01
N ASN A 181 6.30 -33.95 31.66
CA ASN A 181 5.92 -34.34 33.03
C ASN A 181 6.41 -33.35 34.09
N ASN A 182 7.56 -32.72 33.88
CA ASN A 182 8.15 -31.77 34.83
C ASN A 182 7.87 -30.33 34.40
N SER A 183 7.23 -29.55 35.28
CA SER A 183 7.05 -28.12 35.08
C SER A 183 8.32 -27.35 35.40
N GLY A 184 8.76 -26.45 34.52
CA GLY A 184 9.98 -25.68 34.70
C GLY A 184 10.56 -25.15 33.39
N VAL A 185 11.70 -24.45 33.50
CA VAL A 185 12.46 -23.94 32.35
C VAL A 185 13.49 -24.99 31.92
N LYS A 186 13.50 -25.32 30.63
CA LYS A 186 14.36 -26.35 30.03
C LYS A 186 15.18 -25.73 28.91
N ILE A 187 16.47 -26.04 28.87
CA ILE A 187 17.34 -25.71 27.74
C ILE A 187 17.78 -27.01 27.08
N ILE A 188 17.51 -27.13 25.80
CA ILE A 188 17.86 -28.30 25.01
C ILE A 188 18.97 -27.89 24.03
N GLU A 189 20.14 -28.48 24.17
CA GLU A 189 21.24 -28.32 23.23
C GLU A 189 21.07 -29.30 22.06
N ILE A 190 21.07 -28.78 20.83
CA ILE A 190 20.99 -29.62 19.64
C ILE A 190 22.42 -30.08 19.32
N GLN A 191 22.68 -31.38 19.46
CA GLN A 191 24.03 -31.90 19.25
C GLN A 191 24.41 -31.86 17.77
N HIS A 192 25.61 -31.34 17.51
CA HIS A 192 26.32 -31.48 16.24
C HIS A 192 27.35 -32.58 16.42
N THR A 193 27.10 -33.72 15.77
CA THR A 193 28.00 -34.88 15.67
C THR A 193 28.57 -35.47 16.98
N ARG A 194 28.23 -36.73 17.27
CA ARG A 194 29.15 -37.68 17.94
C ARG A 194 28.99 -39.06 17.31
N ILE A 195 30.11 -39.68 16.90
CA ILE A 195 30.12 -41.11 16.61
C ILE A 195 30.09 -41.83 17.96
N HIS A 196 29.00 -42.53 18.26
CA HIS A 196 28.95 -43.40 19.43
C HIS A 196 29.57 -44.74 19.06
N LYS A 197 30.77 -44.98 19.61
CA LYS A 197 31.40 -46.30 19.60
C LYS A 197 31.13 -46.96 20.94
N TYR A 198 30.26 -47.96 20.96
CA TYR A 198 30.09 -48.84 22.12
C TYR A 198 30.37 -50.29 21.75
N LYS A 199 30.75 -51.08 22.76
CA LYS A 199 30.95 -52.52 22.62
C LYS A 199 29.73 -53.21 23.18
N GLU A 200 28.92 -53.77 22.30
CA GLU A 200 27.81 -54.65 22.69
C GLU A 200 28.19 -56.08 22.31
N GLY A 201 28.21 -56.99 23.29
CA GLY A 201 28.56 -58.40 23.06
C GLY A 201 29.95 -58.64 22.44
N GLY A 202 30.94 -57.76 22.70
CA GLY A 202 32.30 -57.90 22.18
C GLY A 202 32.52 -57.43 20.74
N LYS A 203 31.48 -56.95 20.04
CA LYS A 203 31.59 -56.30 18.73
C LYS A 203 31.53 -54.78 18.89
N SER A 204 32.41 -54.07 18.19
CA SER A 204 32.36 -52.62 18.10
C SER A 204 31.23 -52.23 17.14
N VAL A 205 30.17 -51.62 17.67
CA VAL A 205 29.08 -51.05 16.87
C VAL A 205 29.38 -49.56 16.71
N GLU A 206 29.45 -49.10 15.46
CA GLU A 206 29.57 -47.67 15.13
C GLU A 206 28.19 -47.14 14.74
N GLU A 207 27.54 -46.38 15.62
CA GLU A 207 26.32 -45.66 15.29
C GLU A 207 26.67 -44.28 14.69
N LYS A 208 26.27 -44.06 13.43
CA LYS A 208 26.33 -42.74 12.79
C LYS A 208 25.09 -41.93 13.19
N VAL A 209 25.29 -40.92 14.02
CA VAL A 209 24.29 -39.89 14.32
C VAL A 209 24.16 -38.97 13.10
N ARG A 210 22.95 -38.78 12.57
CA ARG A 210 22.70 -37.77 11.51
C ARG A 210 22.63 -36.38 12.14
N ASP A 211 23.23 -35.40 11.47
CA ASP A 211 23.23 -34.00 11.92
C ASP A 211 21.87 -33.31 11.72
N PHE A 212 21.66 -32.22 12.47
CA PHE A 212 20.64 -31.21 12.18
C PHE A 212 21.28 -30.02 11.42
N PRO A 213 21.55 -30.12 10.10
CA PRO A 213 22.33 -29.12 9.35
C PRO A 213 21.76 -27.69 9.44
N SER A 214 20.45 -27.53 9.62
CA SER A 214 19.81 -26.21 9.77
C SER A 214 19.90 -25.62 11.18
N PHE A 215 20.47 -26.33 12.17
CA PHE A 215 20.48 -25.94 13.58
C PHE A 215 21.88 -25.94 14.24
N VAL A 216 22.93 -25.68 13.46
CA VAL A 216 24.32 -25.56 13.94
C VAL A 216 24.45 -24.56 15.08
N GLY A 217 24.88 -25.03 16.26
CA GLY A 217 25.10 -24.20 17.45
C GLY A 217 23.84 -23.61 18.10
N ARG A 218 22.64 -24.08 17.72
CA ARG A 218 21.36 -23.57 18.25
C ARG A 218 20.89 -24.37 19.46
N ARG A 219 20.17 -23.68 20.35
CA ARG A 219 19.58 -24.24 21.57
C ARG A 219 18.09 -24.00 21.58
N ILE A 220 17.29 -24.86 22.20
CA ILE A 220 15.85 -24.66 22.35
C ILE A 220 15.58 -24.32 23.81
N ALA A 221 14.93 -23.20 24.06
CA ALA A 221 14.49 -22.81 25.40
C ALA A 221 12.98 -23.03 25.50
N LEU A 222 12.55 -23.79 26.51
CA LEU A 222 11.16 -24.12 26.78
C LEU A 222 10.80 -23.75 28.23
N SER A 223 9.57 -23.30 28.45
CA SER A 223 8.94 -23.12 29.75
C SER A 223 7.64 -23.91 29.76
N VAL A 224 7.57 -24.90 30.66
CA VAL A 224 6.44 -25.84 30.76
C VAL A 224 5.64 -25.55 32.04
N ALA A 225 4.37 -25.19 31.88
CA ALA A 225 3.44 -25.06 33.01
C ALA A 225 2.36 -26.14 32.97
N LYS A 226 2.18 -26.80 34.12
CA LYS A 226 1.14 -27.81 34.37
C LYS A 226 0.22 -27.32 35.50
N LEU A 227 -1.10 -27.40 35.28
CA LEU A 227 -2.15 -27.17 36.28
C LEU A 227 -3.22 -28.26 36.21
N PRO A 228 -3.81 -28.67 37.36
CA PRO A 228 -4.93 -29.60 37.37
C PRO A 228 -6.19 -28.97 36.80
N ILE A 229 -7.00 -29.76 36.10
CA ILE A 229 -8.30 -29.32 35.57
C ILE A 229 -9.35 -29.46 36.68
N THR A 230 -9.94 -28.34 37.11
CA THR A 230 -10.99 -28.28 38.12
C THR A 230 -12.28 -27.75 37.47
N GLY A 231 -13.04 -28.62 36.80
CA GLY A 231 -14.35 -28.30 36.19
C GLY A 231 -14.48 -28.76 34.73
N ASP A 232 -15.72 -29.03 34.29
CA ASP A 232 -16.04 -29.63 32.98
C ASP A 232 -16.50 -28.60 31.91
N GLY A 233 -16.56 -27.31 32.26
CA GLY A 233 -17.05 -26.26 31.36
C GLY A 233 -15.98 -25.67 30.44
N GLN A 234 -16.33 -25.36 29.18
CA GLN A 234 -15.42 -24.73 28.20
C GLN A 234 -14.86 -23.38 28.69
N LYS A 235 -15.66 -22.59 29.43
CA LYS A 235 -15.24 -21.32 30.04
C LYS A 235 -14.20 -21.52 31.16
N ASP A 236 -14.29 -22.62 31.88
CA ASP A 236 -13.35 -22.97 32.95
C ASP A 236 -12.04 -23.49 32.36
N LEU A 237 -12.10 -24.20 31.24
CA LEU A 237 -10.91 -24.63 30.49
C LEU A 237 -10.11 -23.45 29.93
N ASP A 238 -10.79 -22.40 29.45
CA ASP A 238 -10.15 -21.18 28.94
C ASP A 238 -9.48 -20.38 30.06
N THR A 239 -10.11 -20.30 31.25
CA THR A 239 -9.52 -19.62 32.42
C THR A 239 -8.31 -20.38 32.97
N ILE A 240 -8.38 -21.71 33.04
CA ILE A 240 -7.24 -22.57 33.43
C ILE A 240 -6.11 -22.47 32.40
N THR A 241 -6.43 -22.41 31.10
CA THR A 241 -5.43 -22.22 30.04
C THR A 241 -4.75 -20.85 30.16
N ALA A 242 -5.51 -19.78 30.44
CA ALA A 242 -4.95 -18.46 30.72
C ALA A 242 -4.06 -18.43 31.98
N ALA A 243 -4.45 -19.14 33.03
CA ALA A 243 -3.65 -19.30 34.25
C ALA A 243 -2.34 -20.08 33.99
N CYS A 244 -2.38 -21.16 33.20
CA CYS A 244 -1.19 -21.89 32.76
C CYS A 244 -0.24 -20.99 31.95
N ARG A 245 -0.77 -20.19 31.02
CA ARG A 245 0.02 -19.22 30.23
C ARG A 245 0.73 -18.20 31.12
N SER A 246 0.02 -17.64 32.09
CA SER A 246 0.58 -16.70 33.06
C SER A 246 1.69 -17.34 33.89
N LYS A 247 1.47 -18.57 34.38
CA LYS A 247 2.45 -19.34 35.16
C LYS A 247 3.72 -19.65 34.34
N ALA A 248 3.58 -20.06 33.08
CA ALA A 248 4.71 -20.32 32.18
C ALA A 248 5.55 -19.07 31.90
N ARG A 249 4.92 -17.89 31.80
CA ARG A 249 5.63 -16.60 31.65
C ARG A 249 6.32 -16.16 32.93
N GLN A 250 5.66 -16.28 34.08
CA GLN A 250 6.25 -15.96 35.38
C GLN A 250 7.47 -16.83 35.69
N GLN A 251 7.48 -18.09 35.24
CA GLN A 251 8.64 -18.97 35.35
C GLN A 251 9.87 -18.47 34.57
N LEU A 252 9.70 -17.64 33.55
CA LEU A 252 10.82 -17.05 32.79
C LEU A 252 11.36 -15.76 33.42
N GLU A 253 10.59 -15.14 34.33
CA GLU A 253 10.92 -13.85 34.96
C GLU A 253 11.57 -13.99 36.34
N ARG A 254 11.47 -15.17 36.99
CA ARG A 254 12.03 -15.42 38.33
C ARG A 254 13.56 -15.56 38.27
N GLU A 255 14.26 -14.79 39.10
CA GLU A 255 15.70 -14.93 39.30
C GLU A 255 16.02 -16.16 40.16
N GLY A 256 16.83 -17.10 39.63
CA GLY A 256 17.34 -18.25 40.38
C GLY A 256 16.61 -19.60 40.17
N LEU A 257 16.07 -19.89 38.98
CA LEU A 257 15.56 -21.23 38.67
C LEU A 257 16.65 -22.23 38.32
N GLU A 258 16.49 -23.47 38.79
CA GLU A 258 17.22 -24.63 38.28
C GLU A 258 16.77 -24.90 36.84
N ILE A 259 17.68 -24.72 35.89
CA ILE A 259 17.42 -24.96 34.47
C ILE A 259 17.79 -26.41 34.16
N GLU A 260 16.81 -27.23 33.79
CA GLU A 260 17.07 -28.59 33.31
C GLU A 260 17.72 -28.53 31.92
N ARG A 261 18.88 -29.18 31.76
CA ARG A 261 19.63 -29.22 30.50
C ARG A 261 19.52 -30.59 29.85
N PHE A 262 19.07 -30.58 28.60
CA PHE A 262 18.95 -31.79 27.79
C PHE A 262 19.79 -31.66 26.53
N VAL A 263 20.16 -32.81 25.98
CA VAL A 263 20.80 -32.89 24.67
C VAL A 263 19.89 -33.67 23.74
N LEU A 264 19.59 -33.07 22.59
CA LEU A 264 18.82 -33.69 21.52
C LEU A 264 19.76 -34.35 20.52
N SER A 265 19.60 -35.65 20.31
CA SER A 265 20.36 -36.44 19.32
C SER A 265 19.42 -37.26 18.42
N LYS A 266 19.83 -37.46 17.17
CA LYS A 266 19.07 -38.24 16.17
C LYS A 266 19.84 -39.52 15.84
N ILE A 267 19.37 -40.65 16.35
CA ILE A 267 20.05 -41.94 16.23
C ILE A 267 19.30 -42.79 15.19
N GLN A 268 20.04 -43.36 14.22
CA GLN A 268 19.50 -44.32 13.26
C GLN A 268 19.80 -45.75 13.76
N LYS A 269 18.75 -46.51 14.07
CA LYS A 269 18.90 -47.84 14.69
C LYS A 269 19.29 -48.97 13.73
N ASN A 270 19.27 -48.79 12.40
CA ASN A 270 19.80 -49.74 11.41
C ASN A 270 19.95 -49.12 10.01
N SER A 271 20.89 -49.63 9.19
CA SER A 271 21.15 -49.14 7.83
C SER A 271 20.03 -49.40 6.81
N ASP A 272 19.16 -50.40 7.05
CA ASP A 272 18.11 -50.81 6.10
C ASP A 272 16.71 -50.27 6.45
N ASP A 273 16.51 -49.69 7.64
CA ASP A 273 15.23 -49.14 8.07
C ASP A 273 15.32 -47.61 8.14
N ASN A 274 14.43 -46.91 7.41
CA ASN A 274 14.37 -45.44 7.36
C ASN A 274 13.79 -44.82 8.65
N GLN A 275 13.76 -45.56 9.77
CA GLN A 275 13.25 -45.09 11.04
C GLN A 275 14.36 -44.38 11.83
N THR A 276 14.24 -43.06 11.95
CA THR A 276 15.09 -42.23 12.80
C THR A 276 14.38 -41.98 14.13
N GLU A 277 15.02 -42.32 15.24
CA GLU A 277 14.48 -42.04 16.57
C GLU A 277 15.22 -40.84 17.17
N ILE A 278 14.45 -39.91 17.74
CA ILE A 278 14.98 -38.74 18.43
C ILE A 278 15.12 -39.13 19.91
N THR A 279 16.33 -39.03 20.45
CA THR A 279 16.60 -39.36 21.85
C THR A 279 17.04 -38.13 22.62
N LEU A 280 16.33 -37.84 23.70
CA LEU A 280 16.68 -36.82 24.69
C LEU A 280 17.52 -37.45 25.81
N THR A 281 18.71 -36.92 26.03
CA THR A 281 19.57 -37.35 27.15
C THR A 281 19.78 -36.20 28.14
N PRO A 282 19.58 -36.43 29.46
CA PRO A 282 19.84 -35.41 30.47
C PRO A 282 21.35 -35.17 30.61
N GLN A 283 21.76 -33.90 30.67
CA GLN A 283 23.16 -33.52 30.87
C GLN A 283 23.40 -33.17 32.34
N ASN A 284 24.46 -33.73 32.96
CA ASN A 284 24.85 -33.37 34.31
C ASN A 284 25.31 -31.90 34.36
N ALA A 285 24.87 -31.18 35.40
CA ALA A 285 25.00 -29.72 35.58
C ALA A 285 26.44 -29.16 35.65
N THR A 286 27.49 -29.97 35.46
CA THR A 286 28.89 -29.60 35.67
C THR A 286 29.67 -29.24 34.41
N VAL A 287 29.10 -29.36 33.20
CA VAL A 287 29.82 -29.07 31.96
C VAL A 287 29.16 -27.94 31.14
N SER A 288 29.78 -26.76 31.27
CA SER A 288 29.96 -25.70 30.28
C SER A 288 28.81 -24.72 29.91
N SER A 289 29.24 -23.45 29.88
CA SER A 289 28.61 -22.19 29.47
C SER A 289 27.41 -21.64 30.28
N THR A 290 27.65 -20.43 30.78
CA THR A 290 26.74 -19.52 31.47
C THR A 290 25.78 -18.87 30.48
N LEU A 291 24.54 -19.39 30.39
CA LEU A 291 23.38 -18.50 30.19
C LEU A 291 22.78 -18.29 31.56
N THR A 292 23.02 -17.11 32.14
CA THR A 292 22.35 -16.67 33.36
C THR A 292 20.87 -16.46 33.06
N GLY A 293 19.97 -16.77 34.01
CA GLY A 293 18.53 -16.55 33.85
C GLY A 293 18.15 -15.11 33.46
N SER A 294 19.04 -14.14 33.71
CA SER A 294 18.92 -12.75 33.24
C SER A 294 18.87 -12.60 31.72
N ALA A 295 19.60 -13.44 30.95
CA ALA A 295 19.61 -13.39 29.49
C ALA A 295 18.31 -13.95 28.89
N LEU A 296 17.69 -14.94 29.56
CA LEU A 296 16.39 -15.48 29.15
C LEU A 296 15.25 -14.48 29.41
N ARG A 297 15.37 -13.64 30.45
CA ARG A 297 14.36 -12.62 30.79
C ARG A 297 14.20 -11.54 29.71
N GLU A 298 15.31 -11.07 29.13
CA GLU A 298 15.31 -10.11 28.03
C GLU A 298 14.66 -10.67 26.75
N VAL A 299 14.73 -12.00 26.60
CA VAL A 299 14.33 -12.74 25.40
C VAL A 299 12.95 -13.40 25.54
N ALA A 300 12.44 -13.55 26.77
CA ALA A 300 11.18 -14.19 27.11
C ALA A 300 9.95 -13.51 26.49
N SER A 301 10.01 -12.19 26.24
CA SER A 301 8.97 -11.44 25.54
C SER A 301 8.71 -11.94 24.11
N ASN A 302 9.72 -12.56 23.49
CA ASN A 302 9.69 -13.05 22.11
C ASN A 302 9.36 -14.55 21.99
N PHE A 303 9.16 -15.28 23.11
CA PHE A 303 8.79 -16.68 23.05
C PHE A 303 7.33 -16.87 22.58
N GLN A 304 7.13 -17.87 21.72
CA GLN A 304 5.82 -18.20 21.18
C GLN A 304 5.19 -19.37 21.95
N GLU A 305 3.86 -19.44 21.91
CA GLU A 305 3.12 -20.61 22.39
C GLU A 305 3.31 -21.75 21.40
N LEU A 306 3.96 -22.84 21.85
CA LEU A 306 4.32 -23.97 20.99
C LEU A 306 3.26 -25.07 21.05
N THR A 307 2.71 -25.36 22.24
CA THR A 307 1.61 -26.31 22.40
C THR A 307 0.71 -25.97 23.59
N VAL A 308 -0.57 -26.31 23.44
CA VAL A 308 -1.59 -26.31 24.50
C VAL A 308 -2.31 -27.64 24.41
N GLY A 309 -2.27 -28.42 25.49
CA GLY A 309 -2.84 -29.76 25.49
C GLY A 309 -3.28 -30.19 26.87
N SER A 310 -3.92 -31.36 26.91
CA SER A 310 -4.29 -32.03 28.14
C SER A 310 -3.49 -33.34 28.26
N ILE A 311 -3.06 -33.68 29.48
CA ILE A 311 -2.23 -34.86 29.77
C ILE A 311 -2.94 -35.71 30.83
N ASP A 312 -2.74 -37.03 30.78
CA ASP A 312 -3.33 -38.02 31.69
C ASP A 312 -4.87 -38.00 31.68
N LYS A 313 -5.48 -38.40 30.56
CA LYS A 313 -6.96 -38.50 30.38
C LYS A 313 -7.70 -37.22 30.84
N ASP A 314 -7.23 -36.07 30.37
CA ASP A 314 -7.80 -34.74 30.71
C ASP A 314 -7.72 -34.32 32.20
N ALA A 315 -6.84 -34.93 33.00
CA ALA A 315 -6.63 -34.53 34.39
C ALA A 315 -5.83 -33.23 34.54
N TYR A 316 -4.90 -32.95 33.61
CA TYR A 316 -4.02 -31.78 33.67
C TYR A 316 -4.01 -31.00 32.36
N ARG A 317 -4.02 -29.67 32.47
CA ARG A 317 -3.78 -28.76 31.35
C ARG A 317 -2.30 -28.38 31.33
N VAL A 318 -1.67 -28.52 30.16
CA VAL A 318 -0.26 -28.16 29.95
C VAL A 318 -0.15 -27.12 28.85
N VAL A 319 0.67 -26.11 29.13
CA VAL A 319 1.05 -25.06 28.18
C VAL A 319 2.56 -25.02 28.10
N VAL A 320 3.10 -25.08 26.87
CA VAL A 320 4.53 -24.94 26.61
C VAL A 320 4.77 -23.66 25.81
N ILE A 321 5.58 -22.78 26.37
CA ILE A 321 6.04 -21.55 25.74
C ILE A 321 7.53 -21.72 25.45
N GLY A 322 7.99 -21.34 24.26
CA GLY A 322 9.41 -21.49 23.94
C GLY A 322 9.85 -20.82 22.65
N GLY A 323 11.16 -20.89 22.42
CA GLY A 323 11.83 -20.33 21.26
C GLY A 323 13.16 -21.02 20.99
N ILE A 324 13.63 -20.89 19.76
CA ILE A 324 14.96 -21.37 19.38
C ILE A 324 15.93 -20.22 19.57
N LEU A 325 17.03 -20.47 20.24
CA LEU A 325 18.10 -19.54 20.52
C LEU A 325 19.21 -19.75 19.49
N GLY A 326 19.59 -18.66 18.83
CA GLY A 326 20.74 -18.62 17.95
C GLY A 326 22.07 -18.82 18.69
N PRO A 327 23.19 -18.93 17.95
CA PRO A 327 24.53 -19.03 18.55
C PRO A 327 24.89 -17.82 19.42
N GLU A 328 24.35 -16.63 19.11
CA GLU A 328 24.50 -15.40 19.89
C GLU A 328 23.57 -15.30 21.12
N GLY A 329 22.66 -16.27 21.32
CA GLY A 329 21.71 -16.27 22.44
C GLY A 329 20.44 -15.43 22.24
N LYS A 330 20.23 -14.83 21.06
CA LYS A 330 18.97 -14.16 20.68
C LYS A 330 17.91 -15.19 20.26
N VAL A 331 16.63 -14.90 20.49
CA VAL A 331 15.53 -15.70 19.94
C VAL A 331 15.48 -15.54 18.43
N GLU A 332 15.56 -16.67 17.75
CA GLU A 332 15.33 -16.83 16.33
C GLU A 332 13.92 -17.37 16.13
N LEU A 333 13.08 -16.61 15.43
CA LEU A 333 11.75 -17.08 15.05
C LEU A 333 11.87 -17.94 13.79
N HIS A 334 11.40 -19.18 13.87
CA HIS A 334 11.32 -20.07 12.71
C HIS A 334 9.89 -20.13 12.20
N GLY A 335 9.67 -19.69 10.97
CA GLY A 335 8.41 -19.86 10.25
C GLY A 335 8.17 -21.33 9.90
N ARG A 336 6.89 -21.72 9.84
CA ARG A 336 6.50 -23.05 9.33
C ARG A 336 6.66 -23.07 7.82
N TRP A 337 7.41 -24.05 7.32
CA TRP A 337 7.46 -24.34 5.88
C TRP A 337 6.07 -24.71 5.35
N MET A 338 5.85 -24.45 4.06
CA MET A 338 4.67 -24.93 3.34
C MET A 338 4.57 -26.46 3.41
N PRO A 339 3.35 -27.04 3.41
CA PRO A 339 3.18 -28.49 3.35
C PRO A 339 3.92 -29.11 2.17
N PHE A 340 4.59 -30.25 2.40
CA PHE A 340 5.42 -30.92 1.41
C PHE A 340 4.76 -31.21 0.05
N PRO A 341 3.46 -31.61 0.00
CA PRO A 341 2.76 -31.80 -1.27
C PRO A 341 2.66 -30.53 -2.13
N MET A 342 2.82 -29.35 -1.54
CA MET A 342 2.83 -28.06 -2.25
C MET A 342 4.24 -27.52 -2.43
N LEU A 343 5.08 -27.65 -1.40
CA LEU A 343 6.45 -27.12 -1.39
C LEU A 343 7.32 -27.75 -2.47
N LYS A 344 7.33 -29.09 -2.58
CA LYS A 344 8.19 -29.79 -3.53
C LYS A 344 7.86 -29.44 -4.99
N PRO A 345 6.60 -29.54 -5.44
CA PRO A 345 6.25 -29.11 -6.80
C PRO A 345 6.63 -27.65 -7.07
N THR A 346 6.38 -26.74 -6.12
CA THR A 346 6.71 -25.32 -6.28
C THR A 346 8.22 -25.10 -6.40
N MET A 347 9.01 -25.75 -5.55
CA MET A 347 10.47 -25.70 -5.61
C MET A 347 10.99 -26.20 -6.96
N LEU A 348 10.49 -27.35 -7.42
CA LEU A 348 10.90 -27.95 -8.68
C LEU A 348 10.53 -27.04 -9.87
N GLY A 349 9.31 -26.48 -9.87
CA GLY A 349 8.90 -25.49 -10.86
C GLY A 349 9.78 -24.23 -10.83
N THR A 350 10.15 -23.76 -9.63
CA THR A 350 11.07 -22.62 -9.45
C THR A 350 12.45 -22.91 -10.01
N ALA A 351 13.02 -24.08 -9.67
CA ALA A 351 14.32 -24.52 -10.17
C ALA A 351 14.34 -24.60 -11.70
N MET A 352 13.24 -25.02 -12.31
CA MET A 352 13.09 -25.03 -13.76
C MET A 352 12.96 -23.63 -14.36
N PHE A 353 12.23 -22.70 -13.74
CA PHE A 353 12.22 -21.31 -14.21
C PHE A 353 13.61 -20.67 -14.18
N VAL A 354 14.43 -20.97 -13.16
CA VAL A 354 15.84 -20.56 -13.11
C VAL A 354 16.65 -21.23 -14.22
N GLN A 355 16.47 -22.53 -14.46
CA GLN A 355 17.16 -23.25 -15.54
C GLN A 355 16.82 -22.69 -16.94
N MET A 356 15.59 -22.20 -17.13
CA MET A 356 15.11 -21.66 -18.40
C MET A 356 15.37 -20.17 -18.58
N SER A 357 16.16 -19.55 -17.69
CA SER A 357 16.45 -18.11 -17.73
C SER A 357 15.18 -17.23 -17.71
N LYS A 358 14.08 -17.74 -17.13
CA LYS A 358 12.83 -16.96 -16.97
C LYS A 358 12.85 -16.10 -15.70
N LEU A 359 13.91 -16.21 -14.90
CA LEU A 359 14.16 -15.47 -13.65
C LEU A 359 15.48 -14.68 -13.72
N ASP A 360 15.95 -14.34 -14.91
CA ASP A 360 17.22 -13.62 -15.13
C ASP A 360 17.01 -12.10 -15.28
N GLY A 361 15.82 -11.59 -14.90
CA GLY A 361 15.46 -10.17 -14.99
C GLY A 361 16.15 -9.32 -13.90
N GLY A 362 16.56 -8.09 -14.25
CA GLY A 362 17.11 -7.12 -13.30
C GLY A 362 18.34 -7.60 -12.53
N ASP A 363 18.21 -7.75 -11.21
CA ASP A 363 19.26 -8.21 -10.28
C ASP A 363 19.43 -9.75 -10.26
N ASP A 364 18.74 -10.46 -11.16
CA ASP A 364 18.71 -11.92 -11.31
C ASP A 364 18.15 -12.62 -10.05
N PRO A 365 16.81 -12.65 -9.88
CA PRO A 365 16.18 -13.37 -8.77
C PRO A 365 16.52 -14.86 -8.76
N GLY A 366 16.86 -15.47 -9.90
CA GLY A 366 17.33 -16.85 -9.97
C GLY A 366 18.65 -17.06 -9.24
N ARG A 367 19.62 -16.17 -9.45
CA ARG A 367 20.89 -16.16 -8.72
C ARG A 367 20.68 -15.84 -7.24
N GLU A 368 19.81 -14.88 -6.92
CA GLU A 368 19.48 -14.58 -5.53
C GLU A 368 18.95 -15.82 -4.79
N LEU A 369 18.00 -16.56 -5.38
CA LEU A 369 17.48 -17.82 -4.85
C LEU A 369 18.58 -18.88 -4.67
N GLY A 370 19.51 -19.00 -5.61
CA GLY A 370 20.67 -19.89 -5.50
C GLY A 370 21.60 -19.53 -4.33
N THR A 371 21.90 -18.24 -4.16
CA THR A 371 22.73 -17.75 -3.04
C THR A 371 22.05 -17.95 -1.69
N LEU A 372 20.75 -17.65 -1.59
CA LEU A 372 19.96 -17.89 -0.37
C LEU A 372 19.92 -19.39 -0.04
N SER A 373 19.78 -20.26 -1.05
CA SER A 373 19.81 -21.71 -0.88
C SER A 373 21.14 -22.17 -0.32
N THR A 374 22.25 -21.64 -0.84
CA THR A 374 23.59 -21.96 -0.36
C THR A 374 23.82 -21.50 1.07
N LYS A 375 23.43 -20.26 1.41
CA LYS A 375 23.51 -19.72 2.78
C LYS A 375 22.65 -20.50 3.76
N MET A 376 21.46 -20.93 3.33
CA MET A 376 20.60 -21.78 4.15
C MET A 376 21.23 -23.15 4.41
N LEU A 377 21.88 -23.76 3.41
CA LEU A 377 22.63 -25.01 3.58
C LEU A 377 23.83 -24.86 4.52
N GLN A 378 24.39 -23.65 4.63
CA GLN A 378 25.39 -23.28 5.63
C GLN A 378 24.80 -23.01 7.03
N GLY A 379 23.47 -23.07 7.19
CA GLY A 379 22.80 -22.90 8.48
C GLY A 379 22.31 -21.47 8.79
N ASP A 380 22.28 -20.57 7.81
CA ASP A 380 21.72 -19.21 7.96
C ASP A 380 20.18 -19.22 8.02
N LEU A 381 19.64 -18.70 9.11
CA LEU A 381 18.20 -18.58 9.34
C LEU A 381 17.56 -17.48 8.49
N TYR A 382 18.24 -16.34 8.33
CA TYR A 382 17.67 -15.21 7.61
C TYR A 382 17.37 -15.61 6.15
N SER A 383 18.33 -16.29 5.53
CA SER A 383 18.18 -16.85 4.20
C SER A 383 17.05 -17.90 4.12
N LYS A 384 16.88 -18.74 5.14
CA LYS A 384 15.78 -19.70 5.24
C LYS A 384 14.41 -19.01 5.22
N GLU A 385 14.21 -17.97 6.03
CA GLU A 385 12.93 -17.28 6.09
C GLU A 385 12.62 -16.54 4.78
N ARG A 386 13.63 -15.94 4.16
CA ARG A 386 13.48 -15.27 2.87
C ARG A 386 13.11 -16.25 1.75
N LEU A 387 13.73 -17.43 1.71
CA LEU A 387 13.35 -18.53 0.81
C LEU A 387 11.92 -19.01 1.06
N ARG A 388 11.53 -19.14 2.33
CA ARG A 388 10.17 -19.56 2.68
C ARG A 388 9.12 -18.59 2.13
N VAL A 389 9.36 -17.28 2.27
CA VAL A 389 8.47 -16.23 1.72
C VAL A 389 8.43 -16.32 0.20
N ALA A 390 9.59 -16.47 -0.46
CA ALA A 390 9.68 -16.63 -1.91
C ALA A 390 8.89 -17.84 -2.45
N TYR A 391 9.01 -19.01 -1.84
CA TYR A 391 8.22 -20.16 -2.28
C TYR A 391 6.73 -19.97 -2.04
N TRP A 392 6.35 -19.22 -1.00
CA TRP A 392 4.96 -18.89 -0.76
C TRP A 392 4.39 -17.95 -1.83
N SER A 393 5.12 -16.90 -2.21
CA SER A 393 4.70 -15.99 -3.29
C SER A 393 4.65 -16.70 -4.64
N LEU A 394 5.66 -17.52 -4.97
CA LEU A 394 5.69 -18.32 -6.20
C LEU A 394 4.56 -19.36 -6.26
N TYR A 395 4.23 -20.01 -5.15
CA TYR A 395 3.07 -20.91 -5.09
C TYR A 395 1.76 -20.16 -5.31
N GLN A 396 1.60 -18.98 -4.71
CA GLN A 396 0.39 -18.18 -4.91
C GLN A 396 0.20 -17.84 -6.40
N LEU A 397 1.26 -17.41 -7.07
CA LEU A 397 1.24 -17.15 -8.51
C LEU A 397 0.94 -18.43 -9.31
N ALA A 398 1.66 -19.52 -9.04
CA ALA A 398 1.48 -20.80 -9.73
C ALA A 398 0.06 -21.41 -9.53
N SER A 399 -0.60 -21.09 -8.42
CA SER A 399 -1.96 -21.56 -8.15
C SER A 399 -3.04 -20.79 -8.94
N ARG A 400 -2.70 -19.64 -9.52
CA ARG A 400 -3.64 -18.71 -10.18
C ARG A 400 -3.34 -18.47 -11.65
N LEU A 401 -2.07 -18.56 -12.05
CA LEU A 401 -1.61 -18.33 -13.41
C LEU A 401 -1.29 -19.66 -14.10
N ASN A 402 -1.47 -19.69 -15.43
CA ASN A 402 -0.97 -20.77 -16.26
C ASN A 402 0.56 -20.65 -16.42
N TRP A 403 1.21 -21.71 -16.89
CA TRP A 403 2.67 -21.74 -16.98
C TRP A 403 3.24 -20.60 -17.84
N GLY A 404 2.69 -20.37 -19.04
CA GLY A 404 3.13 -19.30 -19.94
C GLY A 404 2.87 -17.89 -19.39
N GLN A 405 1.75 -17.69 -18.69
CA GLN A 405 1.44 -16.41 -18.02
C GLN A 405 2.43 -16.12 -16.89
N MET A 406 2.73 -17.14 -16.08
CA MET A 406 3.70 -17.03 -14.99
C MET A 406 5.12 -16.78 -15.53
N ALA A 407 5.52 -17.49 -16.59
CA ALA A 407 6.84 -17.34 -17.20
C ALA A 407 7.07 -15.93 -17.75
N GLU A 408 6.04 -15.30 -18.34
CA GLU A 408 6.16 -13.96 -18.93
C GLU A 408 6.31 -12.89 -17.84
N VAL A 409 5.44 -12.89 -16.82
CA VAL A 409 5.47 -11.85 -15.78
C VAL A 409 6.64 -12.01 -14.83
N LEU A 410 7.12 -13.24 -14.59
CA LEU A 410 8.36 -13.44 -13.84
C LEU A 410 9.57 -12.82 -14.54
N GLY A 411 9.56 -12.73 -15.87
CA GLY A 411 10.59 -12.04 -16.65
C GLY A 411 10.62 -10.52 -16.40
N SER A 412 9.46 -9.91 -16.10
CA SER A 412 9.35 -8.49 -15.74
C SER A 412 9.70 -8.20 -14.28
N CYS A 413 10.00 -9.20 -13.45
CA CYS A 413 10.35 -9.00 -12.05
C CYS A 413 11.86 -8.77 -11.88
N SER A 414 12.26 -7.61 -11.38
CA SER A 414 13.66 -7.23 -11.21
C SER A 414 14.35 -7.90 -10.01
N ASN A 415 13.60 -8.26 -8.96
CA ASN A 415 14.14 -8.86 -7.73
C ASN A 415 13.10 -9.76 -7.04
N LEU A 416 13.51 -10.43 -5.95
CA LEU A 416 12.62 -11.31 -5.20
C LEU A 416 11.46 -10.58 -4.50
N GLN A 417 11.64 -9.29 -4.18
CA GLN A 417 10.59 -8.45 -3.59
C GLN A 417 9.48 -8.16 -4.59
N ALA A 418 9.82 -7.89 -5.84
CA ALA A 418 8.89 -7.68 -6.95
C ALA A 418 7.97 -8.90 -7.14
N ILE A 419 8.49 -10.12 -6.97
CA ILE A 419 7.70 -11.36 -7.02
C ILE A 419 6.70 -11.43 -5.84
N ASP A 420 7.12 -11.05 -4.63
CA ASP A 420 6.23 -10.99 -3.46
C ASP A 420 5.17 -9.88 -3.57
N ASP A 421 5.54 -8.75 -4.14
CA ASP A 421 4.65 -7.62 -4.41
C ASP A 421 3.61 -8.00 -5.47
N LEU A 422 4.01 -8.68 -6.54
CA LEU A 422 3.11 -9.23 -7.55
C LEU A 422 2.14 -10.26 -6.95
N ALA A 423 2.64 -11.20 -6.13
CA ALA A 423 1.78 -12.16 -5.45
C ALA A 423 0.77 -11.45 -4.52
N THR A 424 1.21 -10.37 -3.88
CA THR A 424 0.33 -9.51 -3.07
C THR A 424 -0.73 -8.82 -3.92
N LEU A 425 -0.39 -8.29 -5.09
CA LEU A 425 -1.34 -7.67 -6.02
C LEU A 425 -2.39 -8.68 -6.51
N VAL A 426 -1.98 -9.88 -6.92
CA VAL A 426 -2.90 -10.95 -7.33
C VAL A 426 -3.82 -11.36 -6.17
N ARG A 427 -3.32 -11.36 -4.93
CA ARG A 427 -4.13 -11.61 -3.74
C ARG A 427 -5.15 -10.50 -3.48
N LEU A 428 -4.76 -9.23 -3.64
CA LEU A 428 -5.67 -8.08 -3.49
C LEU A 428 -6.82 -8.18 -4.50
N ALA A 429 -6.51 -8.46 -5.77
CA ALA A 429 -7.52 -8.67 -6.81
C ALA A 429 -8.54 -9.80 -6.49
N HIS A 430 -8.16 -10.77 -5.67
CA HIS A 430 -9.05 -11.87 -5.23
C HIS A 430 -9.59 -11.71 -3.80
N GLY A 431 -9.31 -10.58 -3.12
CA GLY A 431 -9.70 -10.40 -1.71
C GLY A 431 -11.20 -10.56 -1.51
N ARG A 432 -12.00 -9.86 -2.32
CA ARG A 432 -13.46 -9.90 -2.29
C ARG A 432 -14.04 -11.29 -2.60
N THR A 433 -13.48 -12.00 -3.57
CA THR A 433 -13.95 -13.35 -3.94
C THR A 433 -13.64 -14.36 -2.84
N SER A 434 -12.47 -14.26 -2.22
CA SER A 434 -12.10 -15.10 -1.08
C SER A 434 -13.02 -14.87 0.13
N GLU A 435 -13.33 -13.60 0.43
CA GLU A 435 -14.25 -13.27 1.53
C GLU A 435 -15.65 -13.83 1.29
N LEU A 436 -16.24 -13.58 0.11
CA LEU A 436 -17.56 -14.09 -0.26
C LEU A 436 -17.60 -15.62 -0.29
N ALA A 437 -16.56 -16.28 -0.80
CA ALA A 437 -16.45 -17.74 -0.80
C ALA A 437 -16.36 -18.30 0.63
N SER A 438 -15.67 -17.61 1.55
CA SER A 438 -15.58 -18.01 2.95
C SER A 438 -16.93 -17.90 3.67
N LYS A 439 -17.66 -16.79 3.46
CA LYS A 439 -19.02 -16.58 3.98
C LYS A 439 -19.97 -17.64 3.46
N LEU A 440 -19.93 -17.92 2.15
CA LEU A 440 -20.72 -18.99 1.54
C LEU A 440 -20.41 -20.36 2.15
N LYS A 441 -19.13 -20.66 2.42
CA LYS A 441 -18.73 -21.93 3.05
C LYS A 441 -19.23 -22.05 4.50
N GLN A 442 -19.22 -20.96 5.27
CA GLN A 442 -19.78 -20.94 6.62
C GLN A 442 -21.29 -21.22 6.60
N LEU A 443 -22.00 -20.50 5.72
CA LEU A 443 -23.45 -20.65 5.53
C LEU A 443 -23.86 -22.03 5.02
N LYS A 444 -23.00 -22.77 4.32
CA LYS A 444 -23.26 -24.16 3.88
C LYS A 444 -23.54 -25.13 5.04
N THR A 445 -23.15 -24.77 6.26
CA THR A 445 -23.34 -25.59 7.45
C THR A 445 -24.76 -25.42 8.05
N ASP A 446 -25.43 -24.29 7.79
CA ASP A 446 -26.75 -23.96 8.36
C ASP A 446 -27.93 -24.32 7.44
N SER A 447 -28.87 -25.12 7.91
CA SER A 447 -29.98 -25.65 7.11
C SER A 447 -31.29 -24.83 7.15
N SER A 448 -31.28 -23.59 7.65
CA SER A 448 -32.47 -22.74 7.77
C SER A 448 -32.94 -22.16 6.42
N GLU A 449 -34.24 -21.88 6.28
CA GLU A 449 -34.81 -21.27 5.05
C GLU A 449 -34.28 -19.86 4.78
N SER A 450 -33.99 -19.07 5.83
CA SER A 450 -33.33 -17.77 5.71
C SER A 450 -31.89 -17.89 5.19
N ALA A 451 -31.16 -18.94 5.60
CA ALA A 451 -29.83 -19.21 5.08
C ALA A 451 -29.86 -19.66 3.61
N GLN A 452 -30.96 -20.28 3.13
CA GLN A 452 -31.10 -20.65 1.72
C GLN A 452 -31.25 -19.44 0.80
N SER A 453 -32.05 -18.44 1.17
CA SER A 453 -32.20 -17.22 0.37
C SER A 453 -30.91 -16.38 0.38
N GLU A 454 -30.21 -16.31 1.51
CA GLU A 454 -28.91 -15.66 1.65
C GLU A 454 -27.80 -16.38 0.85
N ARG A 455 -27.84 -17.72 0.77
CA ARG A 455 -26.93 -18.48 -0.09
C ARG A 455 -27.12 -18.13 -1.56
N VAL A 456 -28.36 -18.07 -2.06
CA VAL A 456 -28.65 -17.75 -3.47
C VAL A 456 -28.17 -16.34 -3.82
N SER A 457 -28.37 -15.37 -2.93
CA SER A 457 -27.87 -14.00 -3.15
C SER A 457 -26.34 -13.95 -3.12
N LEU A 458 -25.69 -14.64 -2.19
CA LEU A 458 -24.23 -14.73 -2.12
C LEU A 458 -23.62 -15.48 -3.31
N GLU A 459 -24.27 -16.51 -3.84
CA GLU A 459 -23.80 -17.21 -5.04
C GLU A 459 -23.82 -16.28 -6.26
N ARG A 460 -24.87 -15.45 -6.38
CA ARG A 460 -24.94 -14.42 -7.42
C ARG A 460 -23.82 -13.38 -7.26
N LEU A 461 -23.65 -12.84 -6.05
CA LEU A 461 -22.59 -11.87 -5.75
C LEU A 461 -21.20 -12.46 -5.94
N LEU A 462 -20.99 -13.74 -5.63
CA LEU A 462 -19.73 -14.43 -5.87
C LEU A 462 -19.45 -14.55 -7.36
N LYS A 463 -20.47 -14.85 -8.18
CA LYS A 463 -20.32 -14.93 -9.64
C LYS A 463 -19.96 -13.56 -10.23
N GLU A 464 -20.62 -12.50 -9.80
CA GLU A 464 -20.31 -11.11 -10.18
C GLU A 464 -18.88 -10.74 -9.74
N ALA A 465 -18.54 -10.94 -8.46
CA ALA A 465 -17.21 -10.66 -7.93
C ALA A 465 -16.10 -11.49 -8.61
N ARG A 466 -16.41 -12.69 -9.09
CA ARG A 466 -15.45 -13.53 -9.82
C ARG A 466 -15.12 -12.94 -11.17
N ASN A 467 -16.12 -12.47 -11.91
CA ASN A 467 -15.92 -11.76 -13.16
C ASN A 467 -15.10 -10.47 -12.93
N ASP A 468 -15.46 -9.69 -11.91
CA ASP A 468 -14.71 -8.47 -11.54
C ASP A 468 -13.25 -8.79 -11.21
N SER A 469 -13.02 -9.82 -10.38
CA SER A 469 -11.66 -10.24 -10.00
C SER A 469 -10.82 -10.70 -11.19
N GLU A 470 -11.46 -11.29 -12.21
CA GLU A 470 -10.76 -11.72 -13.41
C GLU A 470 -10.27 -10.52 -14.25
N ILE A 471 -11.03 -9.43 -14.27
CA ILE A 471 -10.61 -8.16 -14.90
C ILE A 471 -9.56 -7.46 -14.03
N ASP A 472 -9.71 -7.49 -12.70
CA ASP A 472 -8.74 -6.92 -11.75
C ASP A 472 -7.36 -7.61 -11.88
N VAL A 473 -7.34 -8.95 -11.97
CA VAL A 473 -6.11 -9.72 -12.21
C VAL A 473 -5.51 -9.38 -13.58
N ALA A 474 -6.32 -9.29 -14.62
CA ALA A 474 -5.85 -8.89 -15.94
C ALA A 474 -5.24 -7.47 -15.92
N THR A 475 -5.83 -6.56 -15.14
CA THR A 475 -5.32 -5.18 -14.97
C THR A 475 -3.98 -5.17 -14.28
N VAL A 476 -3.85 -5.89 -13.15
CA VAL A 476 -2.59 -6.04 -12.43
C VAL A 476 -1.51 -6.67 -13.32
N TYR A 477 -1.88 -7.73 -14.05
CA TYR A 477 -1.00 -8.43 -14.98
C TYR A 477 -0.48 -7.48 -16.06
N ALA A 478 -1.38 -6.77 -16.75
CA ALA A 478 -1.03 -5.83 -17.80
C ALA A 478 -0.20 -4.65 -17.28
N ALA A 479 -0.54 -4.12 -16.10
CA ALA A 479 0.24 -3.06 -15.45
C ALA A 479 1.67 -3.52 -15.17
N SER A 480 1.82 -4.72 -14.59
CA SER A 480 3.14 -5.28 -14.27
C SER A 480 3.98 -5.57 -15.51
N LEU A 481 3.35 -6.04 -16.60
CA LEU A 481 4.02 -6.34 -17.86
C LEU A 481 4.45 -5.06 -18.60
N LEU A 482 3.62 -4.01 -18.61
CA LEU A 482 3.95 -2.76 -19.29
C LEU A 482 4.97 -1.92 -18.52
N CYS A 483 4.88 -1.88 -17.19
CA CYS A 483 5.76 -1.06 -16.35
C CYS A 483 7.13 -1.71 -16.10
N ASP A 484 7.24 -3.04 -16.23
CA ASP A 484 8.41 -3.83 -15.81
C ASP A 484 8.80 -3.64 -14.32
N ASP A 485 7.87 -3.12 -13.50
CA ASP A 485 8.05 -2.94 -12.05
C ASP A 485 6.72 -3.14 -11.30
N PRO A 486 6.45 -4.34 -10.75
CA PRO A 486 5.25 -4.60 -9.97
C PRO A 486 5.26 -3.91 -8.60
N SER A 487 6.43 -3.52 -8.08
CA SER A 487 6.54 -2.84 -6.78
C SER A 487 5.96 -1.43 -6.86
N ALA A 488 6.19 -0.71 -7.97
CA ALA A 488 5.58 0.59 -8.22
C ALA A 488 4.04 0.51 -8.25
N VAL A 489 3.48 -0.52 -8.91
CA VAL A 489 2.03 -0.76 -8.97
C VAL A 489 1.45 -1.03 -7.59
N LEU A 490 2.12 -1.85 -6.77
CA LEU A 490 1.68 -2.11 -5.40
C LEU A 490 1.76 -0.87 -4.51
N HIS A 491 2.83 -0.08 -4.67
CA HIS A 491 2.99 1.19 -3.95
C HIS A 491 1.81 2.13 -4.28
N TYR A 492 1.46 2.29 -5.55
CA TYR A 492 0.33 3.11 -6.00
C TYR A 492 -1.00 2.71 -5.34
N ILE A 493 -1.35 1.42 -5.36
CA ILE A 493 -2.61 0.93 -4.77
C ILE A 493 -2.62 1.15 -3.25
N ARG A 494 -1.48 0.97 -2.57
CA ARG A 494 -1.36 1.19 -1.12
C ARG A 494 -1.42 2.67 -0.76
N SER A 495 -0.77 3.55 -1.51
CA SER A 495 -0.72 4.99 -1.27
C SER A 495 -1.97 5.74 -1.73
N TYR A 496 -2.91 5.08 -2.41
CA TYR A 496 -4.08 5.73 -2.99
C TYR A 496 -4.93 6.50 -1.95
N PRO A 497 -5.29 7.78 -2.21
CA PRO A 497 -5.84 8.71 -1.20
C PRO A 497 -7.34 8.53 -0.86
N ALA A 498 -7.93 7.36 -1.12
CA ALA A 498 -9.34 7.08 -0.80
C ALA A 498 -9.50 6.24 0.48
N SER A 499 -10.59 6.46 1.22
CA SER A 499 -10.98 5.68 2.40
C SER A 499 -12.18 4.79 2.08
N GLY A 500 -12.16 3.53 2.52
CA GLY A 500 -13.27 2.58 2.37
C GLY A 500 -12.97 1.38 1.45
N GLU A 501 -13.97 0.53 1.25
CA GLU A 501 -13.89 -0.67 0.40
C GLU A 501 -13.67 -0.35 -1.08
N GLU A 502 -13.98 0.88 -1.51
CA GLU A 502 -13.83 1.33 -2.90
C GLU A 502 -12.41 1.81 -3.25
N LYS A 503 -11.49 1.90 -2.28
CA LYS A 503 -10.12 2.38 -2.52
C LYS A 503 -9.41 1.56 -3.61
N GLU A 504 -9.45 0.24 -3.46
CA GLU A 504 -8.77 -0.69 -4.38
C GLU A 504 -9.43 -0.66 -5.77
N ALA A 505 -10.76 -0.64 -5.82
CA ALA A 505 -11.51 -0.58 -7.07
C ALA A 505 -11.21 0.70 -7.88
N ARG A 506 -11.14 1.86 -7.22
CA ARG A 506 -10.80 3.14 -7.87
C ARG A 506 -9.33 3.17 -8.33
N ALA A 507 -8.41 2.70 -7.49
CA ALA A 507 -7.01 2.61 -7.88
C ALA A 507 -6.81 1.71 -9.12
N LEU A 508 -7.52 0.58 -9.19
CA LEU A 508 -7.49 -0.31 -10.35
C LEU A 508 -8.16 0.33 -11.59
N ALA A 509 -9.23 1.10 -11.42
CA ALA A 509 -9.86 1.83 -12.52
C ALA A 509 -8.92 2.88 -13.13
N ASP A 510 -8.17 3.60 -12.29
CA ASP A 510 -7.15 4.56 -12.72
C ASP A 510 -6.02 3.86 -13.50
N LEU A 511 -5.57 2.71 -13.02
CA LEU A 511 -4.57 1.89 -13.71
C LEU A 511 -5.11 1.41 -15.07
N ARG A 512 -6.37 0.95 -15.16
CA ARG A 512 -7.01 0.58 -16.44
C ARG A 512 -7.01 1.73 -17.42
N PHE A 513 -7.38 2.93 -16.94
CA PHE A 513 -7.38 4.12 -17.78
C PHE A 513 -5.96 4.41 -18.31
N ALA A 514 -4.95 4.37 -17.45
CA ALA A 514 -3.57 4.64 -17.86
C ALA A 514 -3.02 3.59 -18.84
N ILE A 515 -3.28 2.31 -18.61
CA ILE A 515 -2.91 1.19 -19.50
C ILE A 515 -3.54 1.35 -20.88
N ALA A 516 -4.81 1.79 -20.95
CA ALA A 516 -5.49 2.01 -22.22
C ALA A 516 -4.86 3.15 -23.04
N GLN A 517 -4.21 4.12 -22.41
CA GLN A 517 -3.51 5.21 -23.11
C GLN A 517 -2.09 4.82 -23.54
N GLY A 518 -1.35 4.01 -22.77
CA GLY A 518 -0.03 3.49 -23.15
C GLY A 518 0.99 3.38 -22.02
N LYS A 519 2.18 2.83 -22.32
CA LYS A 519 3.24 2.55 -21.34
C LYS A 519 3.74 3.81 -20.62
N GLU A 520 3.97 4.92 -21.34
CA GLU A 520 4.48 6.15 -20.71
C GLU A 520 3.44 6.82 -19.81
N SER A 521 2.17 6.75 -20.19
CA SER A 521 1.04 7.19 -19.35
C SER A 521 0.99 6.43 -18.03
N LEU A 522 1.16 5.09 -18.08
CA LEU A 522 1.21 4.26 -16.88
C LEU A 522 2.41 4.62 -15.99
N ASN A 523 3.61 4.73 -16.56
CA ASN A 523 4.81 5.08 -15.81
C ASN A 523 4.69 6.46 -15.15
N TYR A 524 4.13 7.44 -15.86
CA TYR A 524 3.90 8.78 -15.33
C TYR A 524 2.89 8.78 -14.17
N LEU A 525 1.82 7.97 -14.25
CA LEU A 525 0.85 7.81 -13.16
C LEU A 525 1.52 7.19 -11.92
N LEU A 526 2.32 6.14 -12.11
CA LEU A 526 3.02 5.43 -11.04
C LEU A 526 4.09 6.29 -10.38
N GLU A 527 4.85 7.08 -11.15
CA GLU A 527 5.86 8.01 -10.63
C GLU A 527 5.23 9.12 -9.78
N LEU A 528 4.09 9.65 -10.20
CA LEU A 528 3.39 10.70 -9.45
C LEU A 528 2.66 10.17 -8.22
N GLY A 529 2.19 8.93 -8.22
CA GLY A 529 1.46 8.35 -7.08
C GLY A 529 0.12 9.04 -6.78
N LEU A 530 -0.49 9.69 -7.78
CA LEU A 530 -1.71 10.48 -7.63
C LEU A 530 -2.89 9.91 -8.43
N PRO A 531 -4.13 10.05 -7.94
CA PRO A 531 -5.33 9.59 -8.63
C PRO A 531 -5.57 10.34 -9.94
N VAL A 532 -6.32 9.73 -10.86
CA VAL A 532 -6.77 10.38 -12.09
C VAL A 532 -7.95 11.32 -11.78
N TYR A 533 -7.96 12.51 -12.38
CA TYR A 533 -8.99 13.51 -12.18
C TYR A 533 -10.29 13.11 -12.87
N GLU A 534 -11.36 12.92 -12.10
CA GLU A 534 -12.71 12.77 -12.61
C GLU A 534 -13.40 14.14 -12.76
N PRO A 535 -13.84 14.53 -13.98
CA PRO A 535 -14.49 15.81 -14.17
C PRO A 535 -15.84 15.86 -13.46
N GLY A 536 -16.01 16.84 -12.57
CA GLY A 536 -17.32 17.13 -11.99
C GLY A 536 -18.34 17.57 -13.04
N VAL A 537 -19.65 17.53 -12.70
CA VAL A 537 -20.76 17.83 -13.62
C VAL A 537 -20.60 19.17 -14.34
N ALA A 538 -20.02 20.19 -13.69
CA ALA A 538 -19.74 21.47 -14.33
C ALA A 538 -18.66 21.35 -15.42
N MET A 539 -17.56 20.64 -15.14
CA MET A 539 -16.45 20.49 -16.10
C MET A 539 -16.82 19.61 -17.29
N SER A 540 -17.67 18.60 -17.10
CA SER A 540 -18.12 17.75 -18.21
C SER A 540 -18.95 18.50 -19.24
N THR A 541 -19.77 19.48 -18.81
CA THR A 541 -20.54 20.34 -19.73
C THR A 541 -19.69 21.36 -20.49
N LEU A 542 -18.59 21.82 -19.88
CA LEU A 542 -17.64 22.76 -20.49
C LEU A 542 -16.55 22.07 -21.33
N SER A 543 -16.46 20.74 -21.28
CA SER A 543 -15.43 19.93 -21.96
C SER A 543 -15.35 20.18 -23.47
N GLY A 544 -16.49 20.40 -24.14
CA GLY A 544 -16.55 20.68 -25.57
C GLY A 544 -15.92 22.01 -26.00
N LEU A 545 -15.66 22.94 -25.07
CA LEU A 545 -15.05 24.25 -25.35
C LEU A 545 -13.53 24.26 -25.17
N PHE A 546 -12.96 23.24 -24.52
CA PHE A 546 -11.53 23.15 -24.22
C PHE A 546 -10.60 22.93 -25.44
N PRO A 547 -10.97 22.21 -26.51
CA PRO A 547 -10.10 22.04 -27.67
C PRO A 547 -9.81 23.38 -28.37
N VAL A 548 -10.75 24.31 -28.32
CA VAL A 548 -10.68 25.62 -29.00
C VAL A 548 -9.86 26.64 -28.19
N VAL A 549 -9.83 26.51 -26.86
CA VAL A 549 -9.24 27.51 -25.96
C VAL A 549 -7.91 27.07 -25.34
N GLY A 550 -7.63 25.76 -25.28
CA GLY A 550 -6.44 25.22 -24.63
C GLY A 550 -5.41 24.54 -25.54
N GLY A 551 -5.87 23.81 -26.57
CA GLY A 551 -5.02 23.08 -27.52
C GLY A 551 -3.98 22.12 -26.89
N ASP A 552 -3.16 21.49 -27.72
CA ASP A 552 -2.08 20.58 -27.26
C ASP A 552 -0.97 21.31 -26.49
N GLY A 553 -0.85 22.63 -26.66
CA GLY A 553 0.19 23.44 -26.02
C GLY A 553 0.06 23.53 -24.50
N LEU A 554 -1.16 23.72 -23.96
CA LEU A 554 -1.38 23.75 -22.51
C LEU A 554 -1.24 22.36 -21.88
N VAL A 555 -1.61 21.30 -22.62
CA VAL A 555 -1.42 19.91 -22.21
C VAL A 555 0.06 19.59 -22.10
N ARG A 556 0.87 19.99 -23.11
CA ARG A 556 2.33 19.83 -23.10
C ARG A 556 3.01 20.56 -21.95
N LEU A 557 2.57 21.79 -21.68
CA LEU A 557 3.08 22.58 -20.56
C LEU A 557 2.73 21.96 -19.21
N SER A 558 1.57 21.27 -19.11
CA SER A 558 1.13 20.61 -17.88
C SER A 558 2.02 19.43 -17.48
N HIS A 559 2.43 18.58 -18.43
CA HIS A 559 3.31 17.45 -18.13
C HIS A 559 4.79 17.88 -17.98
N SER A 560 5.29 18.79 -18.83
CA SER A 560 6.71 19.18 -18.80
C SER A 560 7.08 20.02 -17.56
N TYR A 561 6.18 20.90 -17.13
CA TYR A 561 6.41 21.80 -16.00
C TYR A 561 5.14 22.00 -15.16
N ARG A 562 4.71 20.94 -14.46
CA ARG A 562 3.50 20.94 -13.62
C ARG A 562 3.39 22.14 -12.66
N LYS A 563 4.49 22.54 -12.03
CA LYS A 563 4.53 23.70 -11.11
C LYS A 563 4.25 25.02 -11.82
N THR A 564 4.80 25.22 -13.02
CA THR A 564 4.57 26.46 -13.78
C THR A 564 3.18 26.47 -14.40
N ALA A 565 2.67 25.32 -14.84
CA ALA A 565 1.29 25.17 -15.31
C ALA A 565 0.30 25.55 -14.22
N PHE A 566 0.54 25.09 -12.99
CA PHE A 566 -0.27 25.46 -11.83
C PHE A 566 -0.19 26.97 -11.51
N PHE A 567 1.02 27.54 -11.51
CA PHE A 567 1.20 28.98 -11.29
C PHE A 567 0.48 29.82 -12.35
N LEU A 568 0.58 29.43 -13.62
CA LEU A 568 -0.07 30.11 -14.73
C LEU A 568 -1.60 30.01 -14.65
N LYS A 569 -2.13 28.84 -14.27
CA LYS A 569 -3.56 28.64 -14.00
C LYS A 569 -4.05 29.55 -12.87
N GLY A 570 -3.30 29.61 -11.78
CA GLY A 570 -3.62 30.51 -10.66
C GLY A 570 -3.58 31.99 -11.05
N LEU A 571 -2.59 32.40 -11.85
CA LEU A 571 -2.49 33.75 -12.37
C LEU A 571 -3.65 34.09 -13.31
N ALA A 572 -4.07 33.16 -14.18
CA ALA A 572 -5.21 33.34 -15.08
C ALA A 572 -6.52 33.53 -14.29
N PHE A 573 -6.76 32.73 -13.25
CA PHE A 573 -7.92 32.93 -12.38
C PHE A 573 -7.85 34.25 -11.61
N ALA A 574 -6.71 34.56 -10.99
CA ALA A 574 -6.55 35.80 -10.22
C ALA A 574 -6.77 37.04 -11.10
N THR A 575 -6.23 37.04 -12.33
CA THR A 575 -6.42 38.14 -13.29
C THR A 575 -7.86 38.22 -13.81
N SER A 576 -8.52 37.09 -14.08
CA SER A 576 -9.94 37.07 -14.46
C SER A 576 -10.82 37.71 -13.38
N PHE A 577 -10.71 37.26 -12.12
CA PHE A 577 -11.49 37.84 -11.02
C PHE A 577 -11.13 39.30 -10.73
N MET A 578 -9.86 39.69 -10.90
CA MET A 578 -9.44 41.08 -10.82
C MET A 578 -10.14 41.96 -11.88
N LEU A 579 -10.31 41.47 -13.11
CA LEU A 579 -11.02 42.20 -14.17
C LEU A 579 -12.53 42.25 -13.93
N VAL A 580 -13.13 41.15 -13.45
CA VAL A 580 -14.56 41.10 -13.06
C VAL A 580 -14.86 42.11 -11.96
N THR A 581 -14.06 42.13 -10.89
CA THR A 581 -14.23 43.09 -9.78
C THR A 581 -14.02 44.54 -10.25
N MET A 582 -13.14 44.77 -11.22
CA MET A 582 -12.94 46.09 -11.83
C MET A 582 -14.15 46.53 -12.66
N ALA A 583 -14.77 45.62 -13.41
CA ALA A 583 -15.97 45.87 -14.20
C ALA A 583 -17.22 46.07 -13.30
N LEU A 584 -17.42 45.22 -12.30
CA LEU A 584 -18.53 45.33 -11.34
C LEU A 584 -18.49 46.66 -10.59
N ALA A 585 -17.30 47.12 -10.19
CA ALA A 585 -17.14 48.42 -9.55
C ALA A 585 -17.47 49.62 -10.48
N GLY A 586 -17.49 49.42 -11.80
CA GLY A 586 -17.94 50.41 -12.77
C GLY A 586 -19.45 50.37 -13.05
N ILE A 587 -20.08 49.21 -12.84
CA ILE A 587 -21.50 48.95 -13.13
C ILE A 587 -22.41 49.26 -11.93
N LEU A 588 -21.93 49.01 -10.71
CA LEU A 588 -22.69 49.27 -9.48
C LEU A 588 -22.99 50.78 -9.33
N PRO A 589 -24.25 51.17 -9.05
CA PRO A 589 -24.63 52.57 -8.90
C PRO A 589 -23.90 53.19 -7.69
N GLU A 590 -23.09 54.22 -7.95
CA GLU A 590 -22.54 55.06 -6.89
C GLU A 590 -23.68 55.92 -6.32
N ALA A 591 -23.84 55.95 -4.99
CA ALA A 591 -24.80 56.85 -4.36
C ALA A 591 -24.47 58.31 -4.73
N ASN A 592 -25.48 59.13 -5.03
CA ASN A 592 -25.33 60.46 -5.66
C ASN A 592 -24.31 61.41 -4.97
N TYR A 593 -24.09 61.26 -3.65
CA TYR A 593 -23.11 62.03 -2.87
C TYR A 593 -21.64 61.58 -3.05
N ARG A 594 -21.38 60.48 -3.77
CA ARG A 594 -20.04 59.93 -4.04
C ARG A 594 -19.47 60.30 -5.41
N HIS A 595 -20.22 61.02 -6.25
CA HIS A 595 -19.77 61.38 -7.59
C HIS A 595 -18.47 62.22 -7.54
N GLY A 596 -17.37 61.63 -8.00
CA GLY A 596 -16.07 62.29 -8.16
C GLY A 596 -15.00 61.96 -7.09
N LEU A 597 -15.38 61.34 -5.97
CA LEU A 597 -14.48 61.08 -4.83
C LEU A 597 -13.87 59.67 -4.90
N LYS A 598 -12.95 59.46 -5.86
CA LYS A 598 -12.30 58.16 -6.04
C LYS A 598 -11.12 57.98 -5.08
N ALA A 599 -11.05 56.87 -4.36
CA ALA A 599 -9.87 56.44 -3.61
C ALA A 599 -8.60 56.42 -4.51
N ARG A 600 -7.41 56.47 -3.89
CA ARG A 600 -6.13 56.45 -4.61
C ARG A 600 -6.08 55.27 -5.60
N LYS A 601 -5.48 55.47 -6.78
CA LYS A 601 -5.40 54.43 -7.83
C LYS A 601 -4.72 53.15 -7.31
N SER A 602 -3.69 53.29 -6.47
CA SER A 602 -2.99 52.17 -5.85
C SER A 602 -3.86 51.34 -4.91
N LEU A 603 -4.71 51.95 -4.08
CA LEU A 603 -5.61 51.21 -3.20
C LEU A 603 -6.71 50.47 -3.98
N ARG A 604 -7.23 51.06 -5.05
CA ARG A 604 -8.22 50.38 -5.92
C ARG A 604 -7.60 49.19 -6.65
N PHE A 605 -6.35 49.31 -7.09
CA PHE A 605 -5.61 48.20 -7.65
C PHE A 605 -5.38 47.10 -6.61
N CYS A 606 -4.93 47.47 -5.40
CA CYS A 606 -4.73 46.52 -4.30
C CYS A 606 -6.01 45.76 -3.94
N ARG A 607 -7.16 46.45 -3.86
CA ARG A 607 -8.48 45.81 -3.66
C ARG A 607 -8.79 44.77 -4.72
N ASN A 608 -8.67 45.15 -6.00
CA ASN A 608 -8.99 44.23 -7.09
C ASN A 608 -8.03 43.03 -7.12
N LEU A 609 -6.75 43.25 -6.79
CA LEU A 609 -5.76 42.19 -6.67
C LEU A 609 -6.09 41.22 -5.53
N THR A 610 -6.44 41.72 -4.34
CA THR A 610 -6.78 40.89 -3.18
C THR A 610 -8.09 40.13 -3.37
N CYS A 611 -9.11 40.78 -3.94
CA CYS A 611 -10.35 40.10 -4.30
C CYS A 611 -10.14 39.07 -5.43
N GLY A 612 -9.26 39.37 -6.39
CA GLY A 612 -8.85 38.44 -7.43
C GLY A 612 -8.16 37.19 -6.88
N ALA A 613 -7.20 37.38 -5.98
CA ALA A 613 -6.51 36.29 -5.31
C ALA A 613 -7.48 35.41 -4.50
N PHE A 614 -8.40 36.01 -3.74
CA PHE A 614 -9.41 35.26 -2.99
C PHE A 614 -10.40 34.52 -3.89
N GLY A 615 -10.85 35.14 -4.98
CA GLY A 615 -11.68 34.48 -5.99
C GLY A 615 -10.99 33.27 -6.62
N SER A 616 -9.68 33.39 -6.91
CA SER A 616 -8.90 32.26 -7.43
C SER A 616 -8.79 31.11 -6.44
N LEU A 617 -8.59 31.40 -5.15
CA LEU A 617 -8.53 30.39 -4.08
C LEU A 617 -9.86 29.62 -3.98
N LEU A 618 -10.99 30.33 -4.02
CA LEU A 618 -12.31 29.70 -3.98
C LEU A 618 -12.55 28.80 -5.20
N VAL A 619 -12.16 29.24 -6.40
CA VAL A 619 -12.28 28.41 -7.60
C VAL A 619 -11.42 27.15 -7.50
N PHE A 620 -10.18 27.23 -7.00
CA PHE A 620 -9.35 26.04 -6.75
C PHE A 620 -10.01 25.07 -5.77
N LEU A 621 -10.58 25.58 -4.67
CA LEU A 621 -11.29 24.76 -3.69
C LEU A 621 -12.55 24.08 -4.28
N CYS A 622 -13.25 24.77 -5.18
CA CYS A 622 -14.39 24.20 -5.88
C CYS A 622 -13.98 23.15 -6.93
N LEU A 623 -12.85 23.34 -7.61
CA LEU A 623 -12.34 22.37 -8.60
C LEU A 623 -11.76 21.11 -7.94
N GLU A 624 -11.09 21.26 -6.80
CA GLU A 624 -10.44 20.18 -6.06
C GLU A 624 -10.90 20.15 -4.60
N PRO A 625 -12.12 19.64 -4.31
CA PRO A 625 -12.57 19.47 -2.92
C PRO A 625 -11.69 18.49 -2.14
N ALA A 626 -10.96 17.62 -2.85
CA ALA A 626 -9.97 16.72 -2.29
C ALA A 626 -8.83 17.44 -1.56
N LEU A 627 -8.57 18.73 -1.83
CA LEU A 627 -7.58 19.52 -1.08
C LEU A 627 -7.92 19.68 0.40
N LEU A 628 -9.21 19.61 0.75
CA LEU A 628 -9.68 19.72 2.14
C LEU A 628 -9.69 18.37 2.87
N GLN A 629 -9.46 17.27 2.16
CA GLN A 629 -9.36 15.95 2.78
C GLN A 629 -7.98 15.81 3.44
N PRO A 630 -7.86 15.28 4.67
CA PRO A 630 -6.57 15.01 5.26
C PRO A 630 -5.82 13.96 4.43
N SER A 631 -4.50 14.12 4.26
CA SER A 631 -3.65 13.05 3.72
C SER A 631 -3.62 11.94 4.77
N PHE A 632 -4.38 10.88 4.55
CA PHE A 632 -4.35 9.73 5.43
C PHE A 632 -3.03 9.01 5.19
N GLU A 633 -2.13 9.04 6.18
CA GLU A 633 -1.04 8.09 6.25
C GLU A 633 -1.62 6.68 6.14
N ALA A 634 -1.09 5.92 5.20
CA ALA A 634 -1.47 4.55 4.95
C ALA A 634 -1.29 3.75 6.25
N HIS A 635 -2.38 3.63 7.02
CA HIS A 635 -2.48 2.58 8.01
C HIS A 635 -2.47 1.30 7.19
N SER A 636 -1.29 0.68 7.16
CA SER A 636 -1.02 -0.59 6.50
C SER A 636 -2.07 -1.60 6.94
N ARG A 637 -3.18 -1.70 6.19
CA ARG A 637 -4.18 -2.74 6.36
C ARG A 637 -3.42 -4.03 6.08
N ALA A 638 -3.18 -4.77 7.16
CA ALA A 638 -2.21 -5.86 7.23
C ALA A 638 -2.46 -6.93 6.15
N GLY A 639 -1.80 -6.77 5.00
CA GLY A 639 -1.50 -7.86 4.08
C GLY A 639 -0.28 -8.59 4.62
N PHE A 640 -0.51 -9.63 5.44
CA PHE A 640 0.52 -10.50 6.02
C PHE A 640 1.63 -9.79 6.82
N ASN A 641 1.28 -9.22 7.97
CA ASN A 641 2.26 -8.92 9.02
C ASN A 641 1.76 -9.43 10.37
N PHE A 642 1.92 -10.73 10.61
CA PHE A 642 1.83 -11.31 11.97
C PHE A 642 3.12 -11.99 12.42
N SER A 643 4.22 -11.84 11.68
CA SER A 643 5.54 -12.34 12.15
C SER A 643 6.77 -11.59 11.62
N LEU A 644 6.69 -10.80 10.53
CA LEU A 644 7.84 -10.06 10.00
C LEU A 644 7.98 -8.64 10.56
N ALA A 645 6.88 -7.95 10.86
CA ALA A 645 6.91 -6.61 11.48
C ALA A 645 7.55 -6.59 12.89
N ASN A 646 7.64 -7.74 13.56
CA ASN A 646 8.36 -7.91 14.83
C ASN A 646 9.82 -8.38 14.66
N LEU A 647 10.28 -8.64 13.42
CA LEU A 647 11.61 -9.20 13.13
C LEU A 647 12.62 -8.18 12.58
N ILE A 648 12.19 -6.94 12.31
CA ILE A 648 13.10 -5.83 12.06
C ILE A 648 13.08 -5.00 13.35
N PRO A 649 14.19 -4.91 14.11
CA PRO A 649 14.30 -3.84 15.08
C PRO A 649 14.18 -2.56 14.24
N MET A 650 13.06 -1.84 14.40
CA MET A 650 13.01 -0.44 13.99
C MET A 650 14.12 0.25 14.76
N GLY A 651 15.29 0.33 14.12
CA GLY A 651 16.35 1.25 14.50
C GLY A 651 15.72 2.62 14.39
N SER A 652 15.34 3.17 15.54
CA SER A 652 15.28 4.60 15.83
C SER A 652 15.05 5.49 14.60
N SER A 653 13.79 5.62 14.19
CA SER A 653 13.29 6.85 13.62
C SER A 653 12.20 7.40 14.53
N GLN A 654 12.60 7.73 15.77
CA GLN A 654 12.10 8.96 16.39
C GLN A 654 12.76 10.15 15.68
N ASP A 655 12.50 10.26 14.38
CA ASP A 655 12.47 11.52 13.66
C ASP A 655 11.01 11.72 13.28
N MET A 656 10.16 11.83 14.31
CA MET A 656 8.92 12.59 14.18
C MET A 656 9.31 14.07 14.31
N THR A 657 10.14 14.55 13.38
CA THR A 657 10.28 15.98 13.16
C THR A 657 8.97 16.44 12.55
N GLU A 658 8.12 16.98 13.42
CA GLU A 658 7.34 18.18 13.19
C GLU A 658 7.67 18.90 11.87
N ASP A 659 7.05 18.53 10.76
CA ASP A 659 7.12 19.35 9.54
C ASP A 659 5.87 19.32 8.67
N ASN A 660 4.77 18.77 9.20
CA ASN A 660 3.47 18.84 8.55
C ASN A 660 2.57 19.81 9.30
N LEU A 661 2.78 21.11 9.10
CA LEU A 661 1.63 22.00 9.08
C LEU A 661 0.76 21.46 7.94
N THR A 662 -0.29 20.68 8.25
CA THR A 662 -1.04 19.97 7.21
C THR A 662 -1.48 20.99 6.16
N LEU A 663 -1.27 20.67 4.88
CA LEU A 663 -1.61 21.54 3.75
C LEU A 663 -3.01 22.17 3.90
N VAL A 664 -3.93 21.40 4.49
CA VAL A 664 -5.28 21.81 4.85
C VAL A 664 -5.28 23.01 5.80
N THR A 665 -4.56 22.94 6.92
CA THR A 665 -4.44 24.03 7.89
C THR A 665 -3.77 25.27 7.29
N ALA A 666 -2.72 25.09 6.49
CA ALA A 666 -2.08 26.20 5.77
C ALA A 666 -3.06 26.90 4.82
N LEU A 667 -3.87 26.13 4.08
CA LEU A 667 -4.81 26.64 3.09
C LEU A 667 -6.01 27.35 3.75
N VAL A 668 -6.57 26.78 4.82
CA VAL A 668 -7.65 27.39 5.60
C VAL A 668 -7.17 28.68 6.28
N ALA A 669 -6.00 28.64 6.94
CA ALA A 669 -5.42 29.83 7.58
C ALA A 669 -5.07 30.92 6.54
N GLY A 670 -4.51 30.54 5.39
CA GLY A 670 -4.22 31.44 4.28
C GLY A 670 -5.48 32.08 3.67
N GLY A 671 -6.58 31.33 3.57
CA GLY A 671 -7.88 31.85 3.14
C GLY A 671 -8.43 32.91 4.10
N PHE A 672 -8.36 32.66 5.41
CA PHE A 672 -8.75 33.66 6.42
C PHE A 672 -7.85 34.89 6.38
N LEU A 673 -6.55 34.72 6.21
CA LEU A 673 -5.60 35.83 6.06
C LEU A 673 -5.96 36.72 4.87
N LEU A 674 -6.25 36.12 3.70
CA LEU A 674 -6.67 36.85 2.50
C LEU A 674 -7.97 37.64 2.73
N MET A 675 -8.94 37.03 3.42
CA MET A 675 -10.19 37.70 3.77
C MET A 675 -9.95 38.92 4.67
N GLN A 676 -9.07 38.80 5.67
CA GLN A 676 -8.70 39.92 6.55
C GLN A 676 -7.97 41.04 5.80
N ILE A 677 -7.10 40.70 4.84
CA ILE A 677 -6.43 41.68 3.97
C ILE A 677 -7.47 42.44 3.12
N ILE A 678 -8.50 41.77 2.58
CA ILE A 678 -9.57 42.41 1.81
C ILE A 678 -10.31 43.45 2.68
N ILE A 679 -10.68 43.07 3.90
CA ILE A 679 -11.37 43.96 4.85
C ILE A 679 -10.48 45.16 5.19
N TYR A 680 -9.20 44.92 5.47
CA TYR A 680 -8.22 45.96 5.77
C TYR A 680 -8.07 46.98 4.62
N VAL A 681 -7.91 46.50 3.38
CA VAL A 681 -7.81 47.38 2.20
C VAL A 681 -9.10 48.17 2.00
N PHE A 682 -10.27 47.57 2.22
CA PHE A 682 -11.55 48.26 2.14
C PHE A 682 -11.66 49.39 3.17
N CYS A 683 -11.24 49.15 4.40
CA CYS A 683 -11.18 50.16 5.46
C CYS A 683 -10.24 51.33 5.08
N LEU A 684 -9.05 51.04 4.54
CA LEU A 684 -8.13 52.08 4.07
C LEU A 684 -8.69 52.88 2.89
N MET A 685 -9.45 52.25 1.98
CA MET A 685 -10.14 52.97 0.92
C MET A 685 -11.15 53.95 1.50
N ARG A 686 -11.96 53.51 2.48
CA ARG A 686 -12.94 54.37 3.15
C ARG A 686 -12.30 55.57 3.85
N ILE A 687 -11.20 55.34 4.58
CA ILE A 687 -10.42 56.44 5.17
C ILE A 687 -9.90 57.40 4.08
N SER A 688 -9.42 56.87 2.95
CA SER A 688 -8.97 57.72 1.83
C SER A 688 -10.11 58.49 1.15
N GLU A 689 -11.33 57.97 1.14
CA GLU A 689 -12.52 58.65 0.60
C GLU A 689 -12.94 59.78 1.52
N VAL A 690 -13.07 59.52 2.83
CA VAL A 690 -13.38 60.53 3.86
C VAL A 690 -12.34 61.65 3.87
N ARG A 691 -11.05 61.33 3.68
CA ARG A 691 -9.98 62.33 3.59
C ARG A 691 -10.12 63.28 2.40
N LYS A 692 -10.66 62.81 1.28
CA LYS A 692 -10.81 63.61 0.06
C LYS A 692 -12.11 64.41 0.02
N GLN A 693 -13.07 64.08 0.88
CA GLN A 693 -14.34 64.79 0.94
C GLN A 693 -14.12 66.26 1.30
N SER A 694 -14.74 67.17 0.55
CA SER A 694 -14.73 68.61 0.83
C SER A 694 -15.83 68.92 1.84
N GLY A 695 -15.44 69.21 3.08
CA GLY A 695 -16.35 69.51 4.18
C GLY A 695 -15.58 69.96 5.42
N GLU A 696 -16.27 70.62 6.34
CA GLU A 696 -15.70 71.07 7.61
C GLU A 696 -15.12 69.88 8.40
N PRO A 697 -14.01 70.07 9.14
CA PRO A 697 -13.43 69.10 10.06
C PRO A 697 -14.43 68.42 10.98
N GLY A 698 -15.50 69.12 11.40
CA GLY A 698 -16.61 68.55 12.17
C GLY A 698 -17.36 67.44 11.42
N LEU A 699 -17.79 67.72 10.18
CA LEU A 699 -18.49 66.76 9.32
C LEU A 699 -17.62 65.54 8.98
N LYS A 700 -16.31 65.74 8.78
CA LYS A 700 -15.36 64.63 8.57
C LYS A 700 -15.21 63.72 9.79
N LEU A 701 -15.34 64.28 10.99
CA LEU A 701 -15.26 63.52 12.22
C LEU A 701 -16.52 62.65 12.39
N GLU A 702 -17.71 63.21 12.14
CA GLU A 702 -18.98 62.45 12.19
C GLU A 702 -19.04 61.34 11.15
N LEU A 703 -18.55 61.59 9.93
CA LEU A 703 -18.46 60.56 8.88
C LEU A 703 -17.46 59.45 9.24
N LEU A 704 -16.39 59.80 9.96
CA LEU A 704 -15.43 58.81 10.45
C LEU A 704 -16.03 57.97 11.59
N ASP A 705 -16.78 58.60 12.50
CA ASP A 705 -17.46 57.91 13.61
C ASP A 705 -18.59 56.99 13.08
N ASN A 706 -19.27 57.36 11.98
CA ASN A 706 -20.28 56.49 11.35
C ASN A 706 -19.70 55.21 10.72
N GLU A 707 -18.43 55.23 10.32
CA GLU A 707 -17.73 54.09 9.73
C GLU A 707 -16.99 53.24 10.79
N ASP A 708 -17.09 53.55 12.09
CA ASP A 708 -16.36 52.82 13.14
C ASP A 708 -16.78 51.34 13.24
N ASN A 709 -18.07 51.05 13.02
CA ASN A 709 -18.58 49.67 12.91
C ASN A 709 -17.96 48.90 11.73
N LEU A 710 -17.62 49.58 10.64
CA LEU A 710 -16.95 48.96 9.49
C LEU A 710 -15.47 48.68 9.82
N PHE A 711 -14.83 49.53 10.61
CA PHE A 711 -13.46 49.30 11.07
C PHE A 711 -13.33 48.10 12.02
N ASP A 712 -14.42 47.72 12.70
CA ASP A 712 -14.50 46.51 13.53
C ASP A 712 -14.94 45.25 12.76
N LEU A 713 -15.21 45.35 11.45
CA LEU A 713 -15.62 44.21 10.61
C LEU A 713 -14.62 43.05 10.63
N GLY A 714 -13.32 43.34 10.70
CA GLY A 714 -12.28 42.30 10.77
C GLY A 714 -12.40 41.42 12.02
N LEU A 715 -12.84 41.99 13.15
CA LEU A 715 -13.08 41.28 14.39
C LEU A 715 -14.32 40.38 14.29
N TYR A 716 -15.42 40.90 13.72
CA TYR A 716 -16.66 40.14 13.53
C TYR A 716 -16.45 38.95 12.59
N VAL A 717 -15.71 39.14 11.49
CA VAL A 717 -15.38 38.05 10.55
C VAL A 717 -14.45 37.03 11.19
N GLY A 718 -13.48 37.46 12.02
CA GLY A 718 -12.61 36.56 12.77
C GLY A 718 -13.40 35.68 13.74
N LEU A 719 -14.29 36.28 14.55
CA LEU A 719 -15.15 35.56 15.50
C LEU A 719 -16.14 34.62 14.77
N GLY A 720 -16.78 35.11 13.71
CA GLY A 720 -17.64 34.30 12.86
C GLY A 720 -16.90 33.10 12.24
N GLY A 721 -15.65 33.29 11.81
CA GLY A 721 -14.79 32.24 11.28
C GLY A 721 -14.49 31.14 12.30
N THR A 722 -14.26 31.49 13.58
CA THR A 722 -14.09 30.48 14.65
C THR A 722 -15.37 29.69 14.92
N VAL A 723 -16.53 30.35 14.96
CA VAL A 723 -17.81 29.66 15.19
C VAL A 723 -18.12 28.73 14.03
N LEU A 724 -17.92 29.17 12.77
CA LEU A 724 -18.12 28.34 11.60
C LEU A 724 -17.18 27.13 11.58
N SER A 725 -15.90 27.32 11.95
CA SER A 725 -14.92 26.23 11.99
C SER A 725 -15.25 25.19 13.06
N LEU A 726 -15.74 25.62 14.24
CA LEU A 726 -16.23 24.72 15.29
C LEU A 726 -17.46 23.92 14.84
N VAL A 727 -18.40 24.56 14.13
CA VAL A 727 -19.58 23.87 13.57
C VAL A 727 -19.16 22.86 12.50
N LEU A 728 -18.21 23.22 11.63
CA LEU A 728 -17.70 22.34 10.58
C LEU A 728 -17.03 21.09 11.19
N LEU A 729 -16.25 21.26 12.25
CA LEU A 729 -15.59 20.18 13.00
C LEU A 729 -16.64 19.20 13.57
N LEU A 730 -17.72 19.73 14.17
CA LEU A 730 -18.78 18.91 14.77
C LEU A 730 -19.57 18.08 13.75
N ILE A 731 -19.72 18.56 12.51
CA ILE A 731 -20.55 17.92 11.47
C ILE A 731 -19.74 16.97 10.57
N LEU A 732 -18.47 17.27 10.28
CA LEU A 732 -17.63 16.55 9.29
C LEU A 732 -16.57 15.60 9.88
N ASP A 733 -16.51 15.42 11.21
CA ASP A 733 -15.54 14.54 11.90
C ASP A 733 -14.08 14.80 11.49
N VAL A 734 -13.75 16.06 11.16
CA VAL A 734 -12.40 16.47 10.80
C VAL A 734 -11.58 16.65 12.07
N LYS A 735 -10.44 15.94 12.17
CA LYS A 735 -9.52 15.95 13.34
C LYS A 735 -8.96 17.34 13.69
N GLN A 736 -8.28 17.40 14.85
CA GLN A 736 -7.78 18.58 15.58
C GLN A 736 -7.06 19.68 14.77
N ASP A 737 -6.54 19.38 13.57
CA ASP A 737 -5.84 20.32 12.70
C ASP A 737 -6.69 21.54 12.27
N ALA A 738 -8.00 21.36 12.12
CA ALA A 738 -8.93 22.44 11.81
C ALA A 738 -9.05 23.47 12.95
N LEU A 739 -8.75 23.07 14.19
CA LEU A 739 -8.80 23.92 15.38
C LEU A 739 -7.74 25.04 15.31
N ILE A 740 -6.55 24.72 14.81
CA ILE A 740 -5.43 25.68 14.64
C ILE A 740 -5.82 26.78 13.63
N GLY A 741 -6.45 26.39 12.52
CA GLY A 741 -6.93 27.34 11.50
C GLY A 741 -7.99 28.31 12.04
N ALA A 742 -8.85 27.83 12.95
CA ALA A 742 -9.86 28.65 13.61
C ALA A 742 -9.22 29.73 14.51
N TYR A 743 -8.28 29.34 15.41
CA TYR A 743 -7.59 30.29 16.28
C TYR A 743 -6.72 31.30 15.50
N ALA A 744 -6.15 30.90 14.36
CA ALA A 744 -5.41 31.82 13.49
C ALA A 744 -6.32 32.92 12.92
N SER A 745 -7.58 32.62 12.59
CA SER A 745 -8.53 33.57 12.01
C SER A 745 -8.87 34.74 12.95
N THR A 746 -9.12 34.46 14.23
CA THR A 746 -9.37 35.50 15.25
C THR A 746 -8.12 36.32 15.54
N LEU A 747 -6.96 35.66 15.62
CA LEU A 747 -5.68 36.34 15.81
C LEU A 747 -5.41 37.36 14.69
N PHE A 748 -5.60 36.96 13.42
CA PHE A 748 -5.45 37.89 12.30
C PHE A 748 -6.45 39.05 12.38
N GLY A 749 -7.72 38.78 12.70
CA GLY A 749 -8.73 39.83 12.86
C GLY A 749 -8.34 40.89 13.89
N ILE A 750 -7.88 40.46 15.08
CA ILE A 750 -7.42 41.37 16.14
C ILE A 750 -6.22 42.20 15.67
N ILE A 751 -5.22 41.55 15.06
CA ILE A 751 -3.99 42.22 14.60
C ILE A 751 -4.30 43.28 13.54
N PHE A 752 -5.07 42.95 12.50
CA PHE A 752 -5.38 43.89 11.42
C PHE A 752 -6.23 45.07 11.89
N VAL A 753 -7.21 44.85 12.77
CA VAL A 753 -8.02 45.93 13.36
C VAL A 753 -7.16 46.82 14.26
N ALA A 754 -6.27 46.25 15.07
CA ALA A 754 -5.33 47.01 15.90
C ALA A 754 -4.40 47.89 15.05
N ILE A 755 -3.81 47.33 13.99
CA ILE A 755 -2.96 48.07 13.05
C ILE A 755 -3.74 49.21 12.39
N LEU A 756 -4.97 48.95 11.92
CA LEU A 756 -5.83 49.95 11.31
C LEU A 756 -6.14 51.10 12.29
N LYS A 757 -6.61 50.78 13.50
CA LYS A 757 -7.02 51.79 14.49
C LYS A 757 -5.82 52.60 15.02
N ILE A 758 -4.70 51.95 15.31
CA ILE A 758 -3.52 52.61 15.89
C ILE A 758 -2.79 53.48 14.86
N PHE A 759 -2.51 52.95 13.67
CA PHE A 759 -1.64 53.63 12.70
C PHE A 759 -2.39 54.50 11.69
N HIS A 760 -3.67 54.26 11.43
CA HIS A 760 -4.41 54.99 10.40
C HIS A 760 -5.52 55.85 11.00
N VAL A 761 -6.42 55.28 11.81
CA VAL A 761 -7.59 56.00 12.33
C VAL A 761 -7.20 57.02 13.39
N ARG A 762 -6.42 56.63 14.42
CA ARG A 762 -6.03 57.50 15.53
C ARG A 762 -5.26 58.76 15.09
N PRO A 763 -4.19 58.68 14.28
CA PRO A 763 -3.48 59.89 13.86
C PRO A 763 -4.35 60.79 12.97
N TYR A 764 -5.22 60.21 12.14
CA TYR A 764 -6.14 60.98 11.31
C TYR A 764 -7.21 61.70 12.15
N ARG A 765 -7.79 61.01 13.15
CA ARG A 765 -8.72 61.60 14.12
C ARG A 765 -8.06 62.74 14.90
N ASN A 766 -6.82 62.56 15.36
CA ASN A 766 -6.06 63.61 16.04
C ASN A 766 -5.82 64.84 15.15
N GLN A 767 -5.48 64.64 13.86
CA GLN A 767 -5.32 65.75 12.90
C GLN A 767 -6.63 66.54 12.72
N LEU A 768 -7.76 65.85 12.61
CA LEU A 768 -9.08 66.48 12.48
C LEU A 768 -9.52 67.23 13.74
N LEU A 769 -9.25 66.68 14.93
CA LEU A 769 -9.55 67.35 16.21
C LEU A 769 -8.73 68.64 16.38
N VAL A 770 -7.44 68.62 16.02
CA VAL A 770 -6.60 69.83 16.03
C VAL A 770 -7.06 70.85 15.00
N ALA A 771 -7.48 70.41 13.81
CA ALA A 771 -8.06 71.29 12.79
C ALA A 771 -9.37 71.94 13.26
N ARG A 772 -10.29 71.16 13.85
CA ARG A 772 -11.54 71.64 14.44
C ARG A 772 -11.31 72.65 15.58
N ALA A 773 -10.32 72.39 16.43
CA ALA A 773 -9.97 73.31 17.53
C ALA A 773 -9.31 74.62 17.06
N LYS A 774 -8.73 74.64 15.86
CA LYS A 774 -8.23 75.87 15.21
C LYS A 774 -9.37 76.67 14.60
N GLU A 775 -10.34 76.01 13.98
CA GLU A 775 -11.55 76.65 13.44
C GLU A 775 -12.43 77.25 14.54
N SER A 776 -12.55 76.60 15.70
CA SER A 776 -13.34 77.13 16.83
C SER A 776 -12.69 78.31 17.57
N LYS A 777 -11.47 78.71 17.19
CA LYS A 777 -10.73 79.85 17.77
C LYS A 777 -10.68 81.06 16.85
N ILE A 778 -11.18 80.92 15.62
CA ILE A 778 -11.48 82.01 14.67
C ILE A 778 -12.95 82.35 14.86
#